data_AF-A0A3A4RXA4-F1
#
_entry.id   AF-A0A3A4RXA4-F1
#
_cell.length_a   1.000
_cell.length_b   1.000
_cell.length_c   1.000
_cell.angle_alpha   90.00
_cell.angle_beta   90.00
_cell.angle_gamma   90.00
#
_symmetry.space_group_name_H-M   'P 1'
#
loop_
_entity.id
_entity.type
_entity.pdbx_description
1 polymer ?
#
loop_
_entity_poly.entity_id
_entity_poly.type
_entity_poly.pdbx_seq_one_letter_code
_entity_poly.pdbx_strand_id
1 'polypeptide(L)'
;MPMRRFRLPTSSLNRTPRQWKKPSCRPGCGFNLWDLISKMERCRKKMKANHMMQERKKRRVTVMVTMLTVFCCLLIRATAADAWWNEEWQYRKKVTFDTSPTGSDIQENLTDVPLLVKLHSGNFNFTNAGEGGEDIRFVSGDDQTLLKHHIEAFDSLEEIALVWVRIPSLSGGGNQDFLYLYYGNAEAVGGQDSGSTYGPGIGAVYNFSGMEDVKDLTANRNHGVDFSGGLGLPAVIGNGMTFNGSGDSFVIKETPSLDFSQGFSISAWIRIPSHMEQVPVISRQSDQYTLEVLIDQTELICRITLGEGKVYETEKAADLALQNWNHITVTATTGGLISVYLDGLKTSYMQLPLGLPNFKGDLTVGTTIKKERFFAGDMDELQIATRAFTDGWIRGIYASQGPDGNLMQFGEEVMGEGSSSMPLFYLATVFKNITLDGWLVIACLVVLAIMSWMVILSKGLFLYLAQKDNKVFMSAYGQQKEIMGLNGNSSEFQNSSLYRIYHTGCETLKQWIGNPEPRPEGLTSKNVENFKAQLEKGLIDETRKLNTWLVVLSMAISGGPFLGLLGTVWGVMNTFAAMAEAGEANIMAIAPGVASALSTTVFGLIVAIPALFGYNYLAVKIKALTIDLSVFVDELGLKVDETYGRNS
;
A
#
# COMPACT_ATOMS: atom_id res chain seq x y z
N MET A 1 -51.67 -28.65 3.90
CA MET A 1 -51.82 -28.86 2.45
C MET A 1 -50.51 -29.39 1.86
N PRO A 2 -50.39 -30.69 1.56
CA PRO A 2 -49.25 -31.25 0.84
C PRO A 2 -49.66 -31.67 -0.58
N MET A 3 -48.94 -31.22 -1.62
CA MET A 3 -49.22 -31.64 -3.00
C MET A 3 -48.46 -32.92 -3.38
N ARG A 4 -49.26 -33.81 -3.96
CA ARG A 4 -49.07 -35.20 -4.36
C ARG A 4 -48.02 -35.45 -5.44
N ARG A 5 -47.46 -36.67 -5.36
CA ARG A 5 -46.88 -37.48 -6.45
C ARG A 5 -47.77 -37.51 -7.70
N PHE A 6 -47.16 -37.51 -8.89
CA PHE A 6 -47.67 -38.25 -10.05
C PHE A 6 -46.51 -38.84 -10.88
N ARG A 7 -46.70 -40.10 -11.30
CA ARG A 7 -45.77 -40.97 -12.04
C ARG A 7 -46.45 -41.38 -13.36
N LEU A 8 -45.63 -41.56 -14.41
CA LEU A 8 -45.83 -42.36 -15.66
C LEU A 8 -46.68 -41.73 -16.80
N PRO A 9 -46.48 -42.11 -18.10
CA PRO A 9 -45.91 -43.38 -18.58
C PRO A 9 -44.92 -43.36 -19.77
N THR A 10 -44.29 -44.54 -19.92
CA THR A 10 -43.52 -45.08 -21.05
C THR A 10 -44.34 -45.24 -22.32
N SER A 11 -43.77 -44.94 -23.50
CA SER A 11 -44.25 -45.46 -24.79
C SER A 11 -43.10 -46.12 -25.56
N SER A 12 -43.35 -47.35 -25.97
CA SER A 12 -42.51 -48.25 -26.75
C SER A 12 -42.77 -48.03 -28.25
N LEU A 13 -41.73 -48.05 -29.08
CA LEU A 13 -41.89 -48.25 -30.52
C LEU A 13 -40.67 -48.99 -31.10
N ASN A 14 -40.84 -50.31 -31.13
CA ASN A 14 -40.13 -51.27 -31.97
C ASN A 14 -40.38 -50.95 -33.46
N ARG A 15 -39.33 -50.81 -34.29
CA ARG A 15 -39.41 -51.11 -35.74
C ARG A 15 -38.11 -51.71 -36.28
N THR A 16 -38.28 -52.89 -36.86
CA THR A 16 -37.36 -53.77 -37.60
C THR A 16 -36.90 -53.18 -38.95
N PRO A 17 -35.82 -53.73 -39.57
CA PRO A 17 -35.19 -53.14 -40.76
C PRO A 17 -35.95 -53.50 -42.05
N ARG A 18 -36.24 -52.51 -42.91
CA ARG A 18 -36.78 -52.73 -44.25
C ARG A 18 -35.66 -53.00 -45.26
N GLN A 19 -35.75 -54.17 -45.88
CA GLN A 19 -35.03 -54.57 -47.09
C GLN A 19 -35.30 -53.59 -48.24
N TRP A 20 -34.25 -53.21 -48.96
CA TRP A 20 -34.35 -52.50 -50.24
C TRP A 20 -34.13 -53.47 -51.41
N LYS A 21 -35.14 -53.54 -52.30
CA LYS A 21 -35.13 -54.28 -53.56
C LYS A 21 -34.10 -53.67 -54.54
N LYS A 22 -33.34 -54.53 -55.22
CA LYS A 22 -32.58 -54.18 -56.43
C LYS A 22 -33.52 -53.96 -57.62
N PRO A 23 -33.31 -52.95 -58.48
CA PRO A 23 -33.79 -52.97 -59.85
C PRO A 23 -32.72 -53.43 -60.84
N SER A 24 -33.21 -53.96 -61.95
CA SER A 24 -32.56 -54.68 -63.06
C SER A 24 -31.62 -53.83 -63.94
N CYS A 25 -30.60 -54.50 -64.50
CA CYS A 25 -29.60 -53.98 -65.43
C CYS A 25 -30.14 -53.57 -66.83
N ARG A 26 -29.49 -52.58 -67.45
CA ARG A 26 -29.02 -52.58 -68.86
C ARG A 26 -27.73 -51.73 -68.99
N PRO A 27 -26.88 -51.97 -70.01
CA PRO A 27 -25.43 -51.82 -69.91
C PRO A 27 -24.89 -50.53 -70.53
N GLY A 28 -23.77 -50.02 -70.00
CA GLY A 28 -22.89 -49.06 -70.67
C GLY A 28 -22.86 -47.66 -70.04
N CYS A 29 -22.01 -47.47 -69.04
CA CYS A 29 -21.16 -46.29 -68.78
C CYS A 29 -20.62 -46.38 -67.34
N GLY A 30 -19.31 -46.61 -67.22
CA GLY A 30 -18.64 -46.75 -65.93
C GLY A 30 -18.54 -45.42 -65.20
N PHE A 31 -19.23 -45.30 -64.08
CA PHE A 31 -18.89 -44.37 -63.00
C PHE A 31 -19.24 -45.04 -61.68
N ASN A 32 -18.22 -45.56 -60.98
CA ASN A 32 -18.41 -46.32 -59.75
C ASN A 32 -18.90 -45.38 -58.62
N LEU A 33 -20.21 -45.34 -58.42
CA LEU A 33 -20.90 -44.64 -57.33
C LEU A 33 -20.34 -45.03 -55.94
N TRP A 34 -19.81 -46.25 -55.82
CA TRP A 34 -19.13 -46.76 -54.63
C TRP A 34 -17.81 -46.03 -54.31
N ASP A 35 -17.07 -45.58 -55.33
CA ASP A 35 -15.82 -44.84 -55.13
C ASP A 35 -16.09 -43.42 -54.62
N LEU A 36 -17.19 -42.79 -55.08
CA LEU A 36 -17.64 -41.48 -54.63
C LEU A 36 -18.12 -41.50 -53.17
N ILE A 37 -18.88 -42.53 -52.79
CA ILE A 37 -19.36 -42.71 -51.40
C ILE A 37 -18.15 -42.97 -50.46
N SER A 38 -17.17 -43.78 -50.88
CA SER A 38 -15.96 -44.02 -50.09
C SER A 38 -15.07 -42.77 -49.92
N LYS A 39 -15.03 -41.91 -50.95
CA LYS A 39 -14.32 -40.61 -50.90
C LYS A 39 -15.04 -39.62 -50.00
N MET A 40 -16.37 -39.58 -50.03
CA MET A 40 -17.17 -38.74 -49.13
C MET A 40 -17.03 -39.15 -47.66
N GLU A 41 -17.03 -40.46 -47.34
CA GLU A 41 -16.79 -40.92 -45.97
C GLU A 41 -15.36 -40.63 -45.48
N ARG A 42 -14.35 -40.76 -46.37
CA ARG A 42 -12.97 -40.35 -46.05
C ARG A 42 -12.84 -38.85 -45.81
N CYS A 43 -13.52 -38.02 -46.61
CA CYS A 43 -13.57 -36.57 -46.40
C CYS A 43 -14.29 -36.20 -45.09
N ARG A 44 -15.39 -36.90 -44.75
CA ARG A 44 -16.13 -36.68 -43.50
C ARG A 44 -15.32 -37.07 -42.27
N LYS A 45 -14.56 -38.16 -42.32
CA LYS A 45 -13.60 -38.55 -41.27
C LYS A 45 -12.44 -37.56 -41.15
N LYS A 46 -11.87 -37.09 -42.27
CA LYS A 46 -10.81 -36.06 -42.26
C LYS A 46 -11.28 -34.72 -41.68
N MET A 47 -12.50 -34.27 -41.99
CA MET A 47 -13.06 -33.05 -41.41
C MET A 47 -13.30 -33.16 -39.90
N LYS A 48 -13.86 -34.29 -39.42
CA LYS A 48 -14.02 -34.54 -37.98
C LYS A 48 -12.69 -34.61 -37.23
N ALA A 49 -11.65 -35.21 -37.84
CA ALA A 49 -10.32 -35.27 -37.25
C ALA A 49 -9.65 -33.88 -37.14
N ASN A 50 -9.80 -33.03 -38.17
CA ASN A 50 -9.30 -31.66 -38.14
C ASN A 50 -10.03 -30.78 -37.11
N HIS A 51 -11.35 -30.95 -36.95
CA HIS A 51 -12.13 -30.24 -35.93
C HIS A 51 -11.75 -30.66 -34.50
N MET A 52 -11.54 -31.97 -34.27
CA MET A 52 -11.04 -32.50 -32.99
C MET A 52 -9.61 -32.04 -32.66
N MET A 53 -8.75 -31.89 -33.66
CA MET A 53 -7.40 -31.32 -33.50
C MET A 53 -7.43 -29.82 -33.16
N GLN A 54 -8.32 -29.06 -33.79
CA GLN A 54 -8.53 -27.63 -33.50
C GLN A 54 -9.05 -27.40 -32.08
N GLU A 55 -10.00 -28.23 -31.61
CA GLU A 55 -10.50 -28.16 -30.22
C GLU A 55 -9.44 -28.56 -29.19
N ARG A 56 -8.60 -29.56 -29.49
CA ARG A 56 -7.46 -29.92 -28.62
C ARG A 56 -6.42 -28.81 -28.53
N LYS A 57 -6.17 -28.07 -29.62
CA LYS A 57 -5.33 -26.86 -29.61
C LYS A 57 -5.95 -25.74 -28.78
N LYS A 58 -7.24 -25.45 -28.96
CA LYS A 58 -7.96 -24.44 -28.14
C LYS A 58 -7.95 -24.80 -26.66
N ARG A 59 -8.25 -26.05 -26.28
CA ARG A 59 -8.18 -26.51 -24.88
C ARG A 59 -6.78 -26.37 -24.26
N ARG A 60 -5.71 -26.65 -25.01
CA ARG A 60 -4.34 -26.47 -24.51
C ARG A 60 -4.00 -24.99 -24.24
N VAL A 61 -4.47 -24.09 -25.10
CA VAL A 61 -4.29 -22.64 -24.91
C VAL A 61 -5.14 -22.13 -23.75
N THR A 62 -6.39 -22.58 -23.60
CA THR A 62 -7.26 -22.16 -22.50
C THR A 62 -6.75 -22.64 -21.14
N VAL A 63 -6.31 -23.91 -21.04
CA VAL A 63 -5.73 -24.45 -19.80
C VAL A 63 -4.44 -23.72 -19.40
N MET A 64 -3.64 -23.33 -20.39
CA MET A 64 -2.41 -22.57 -20.22
C MET A 64 -2.66 -21.14 -19.69
N VAL A 65 -3.67 -20.44 -20.22
CA VAL A 65 -4.06 -19.11 -19.70
C VAL A 65 -4.60 -19.22 -18.28
N THR A 66 -5.43 -20.25 -17.98
CA THR A 66 -5.98 -20.43 -16.63
C THR A 66 -4.96 -20.83 -15.57
N MET A 67 -3.92 -21.58 -15.92
CA MET A 67 -2.85 -21.92 -14.97
C MET A 67 -1.93 -20.72 -14.69
N LEU A 68 -1.68 -19.87 -15.69
CA LEU A 68 -0.91 -18.64 -15.51
C LEU A 68 -1.65 -17.65 -14.59
N THR A 69 -2.97 -17.53 -14.74
CA THR A 69 -3.79 -16.69 -13.86
C THR A 69 -3.86 -17.22 -12.43
N VAL A 70 -3.96 -18.54 -12.23
CA VAL A 70 -4.00 -19.16 -10.89
C VAL A 70 -2.65 -19.02 -10.17
N PHE A 71 -1.54 -19.14 -10.88
CA PHE A 71 -0.21 -18.91 -10.31
C PHE A 71 0.02 -17.45 -9.93
N CYS A 72 -0.53 -16.50 -10.71
CA CYS A 72 -0.51 -15.07 -10.40
C CYS A 72 -1.38 -14.74 -9.17
N CYS A 73 -2.55 -15.38 -9.02
CA CYS A 73 -3.42 -15.21 -7.85
C CYS A 73 -2.83 -15.82 -6.56
N LEU A 74 -1.99 -16.85 -6.64
CA LEU A 74 -1.37 -17.48 -5.46
C LEU A 74 -0.23 -16.66 -4.83
N LEU A 75 0.31 -15.67 -5.55
CA LEU A 75 1.30 -14.73 -5.00
C LEU A 75 0.66 -13.57 -4.22
N ILE A 76 -0.66 -13.39 -4.33
CA ILE A 76 -1.43 -12.40 -3.57
C ILE A 76 -2.00 -13.10 -2.33
N ARG A 77 -1.15 -13.43 -1.36
CA ARG A 77 -1.62 -13.73 -0.01
C ARG A 77 -1.69 -12.42 0.76
N ALA A 78 -2.92 -12.01 1.04
CA ALA A 78 -3.27 -10.85 1.87
C ALA A 78 -2.51 -10.89 3.19
N THR A 79 -1.67 -9.88 3.40
CA THR A 79 -1.30 -9.41 4.73
C THR A 79 -2.55 -8.87 5.40
N ALA A 80 -2.67 -9.06 6.71
CA ALA A 80 -3.77 -8.51 7.49
C ALA A 80 -3.79 -6.99 7.32
N ALA A 81 -4.86 -6.47 6.72
CA ALA A 81 -5.10 -5.05 6.57
C ALA A 81 -5.33 -4.45 7.97
N ASP A 82 -4.42 -3.60 8.42
CA ASP A 82 -4.79 -2.54 9.36
C ASP A 82 -5.80 -1.68 8.61
N ALA A 83 -7.06 -1.68 9.06
CA ALA A 83 -8.15 -1.02 8.36
C ALA A 83 -7.81 0.44 8.08
N TRP A 84 -7.88 0.84 6.81
CA TRP A 84 -7.62 2.21 6.38
C TRP A 84 -8.92 3.01 6.45
N TRP A 85 -8.93 4.15 7.16
CA TRP A 85 -10.17 4.91 7.41
C TRP A 85 -10.86 5.36 6.12
N ASN A 86 -10.10 5.88 5.15
CA ASN A 86 -10.62 6.28 3.83
C ASN A 86 -9.55 6.15 2.75
N GLU A 87 -9.82 5.34 1.72
CA GLU A 87 -8.89 5.03 0.61
C GLU A 87 -8.48 6.24 -0.24
N GLU A 88 -9.24 7.33 -0.19
CA GLU A 88 -8.89 8.58 -0.90
C GLU A 88 -7.68 9.30 -0.28
N TRP A 89 -7.37 9.03 0.99
CA TRP A 89 -6.19 9.55 1.67
C TRP A 89 -4.99 8.63 1.44
N GLN A 90 -3.92 9.18 0.89
CA GLN A 90 -2.75 8.40 0.44
C GLN A 90 -1.78 8.09 1.57
N TYR A 91 -1.67 8.97 2.56
CA TYR A 91 -0.69 8.88 3.64
C TYR A 91 -1.37 8.86 5.00
N ARG A 92 -0.84 8.06 5.91
CA ARG A 92 -1.19 8.08 7.33
C ARG A 92 0.06 8.10 8.20
N LYS A 93 -0.04 8.76 9.35
CA LYS A 93 1.02 8.79 10.37
C LYS A 93 0.42 8.52 11.74
N LYS A 94 1.06 7.64 12.51
CA LYS A 94 0.63 7.35 13.89
C LYS A 94 1.22 8.40 14.83
N VAL A 95 0.40 9.02 15.68
CA VAL A 95 0.83 9.92 16.74
C VAL A 95 0.49 9.26 18.08
N THR A 96 1.50 8.91 18.85
CA THR A 96 1.37 8.26 20.16
C THR A 96 1.53 9.29 21.27
N PHE A 97 0.75 9.15 22.33
CA PHE A 97 0.82 10.02 23.50
C PHE A 97 1.62 9.35 24.62
N ASP A 98 2.61 10.05 25.17
CA ASP A 98 3.41 9.56 26.31
C ASP A 98 3.04 10.30 27.60
N THR A 99 2.11 9.71 28.36
CA THR A 99 1.70 10.22 29.68
C THR A 99 2.49 9.63 30.85
N SER A 100 3.53 8.85 30.55
CA SER A 100 4.36 8.20 31.57
C SER A 100 5.12 9.21 32.44
N PRO A 101 5.62 8.81 33.63
CA PRO A 101 6.47 9.65 34.46
C PRO A 101 7.75 10.15 33.78
N THR A 102 8.20 9.47 32.71
CA THR A 102 9.35 9.86 31.89
C THR A 102 9.00 10.80 30.74
N GLY A 103 7.71 10.88 30.37
CA GLY A 103 7.17 11.80 29.38
C GLY A 103 6.54 13.02 30.08
N SER A 104 5.22 13.14 30.02
CA SER A 104 4.49 14.30 30.57
C SER A 104 4.00 14.17 32.02
N ASP A 105 4.26 13.03 32.69
CA ASP A 105 3.86 12.74 34.09
C ASP A 105 2.39 13.10 34.40
N ILE A 106 1.46 12.52 33.63
CA ILE A 106 0.02 12.70 33.81
C ILE A 106 -0.55 11.38 34.34
N GLN A 107 -0.91 11.36 35.63
CA GLN A 107 -1.38 10.13 36.30
C GLN A 107 -2.90 9.93 36.24
N GLU A 108 -3.65 10.98 35.89
CA GLU A 108 -5.11 10.95 35.80
C GLU A 108 -5.60 10.80 34.36
N ASN A 109 -6.80 10.24 34.20
CA ASN A 109 -7.43 10.14 32.88
C ASN A 109 -8.04 11.49 32.51
N LEU A 110 -7.68 11.99 31.33
CA LEU A 110 -8.22 13.24 30.79
C LEU A 110 -9.36 12.96 29.81
N THR A 111 -10.37 13.81 29.77
CA THR A 111 -11.56 13.68 28.91
C THR A 111 -11.92 14.98 28.18
N ASP A 112 -12.02 14.96 26.85
CA ASP A 112 -12.29 16.14 25.98
C ASP A 112 -11.19 17.22 25.92
N VAL A 113 -9.91 16.83 25.91
CA VAL A 113 -8.79 17.78 25.95
C VAL A 113 -8.48 18.30 24.54
N PRO A 114 -8.43 19.63 24.32
CA PRO A 114 -7.81 20.19 23.13
C PRO A 114 -6.29 20.13 23.28
N LEU A 115 -5.63 19.34 22.43
CA LEU A 115 -4.16 19.29 22.35
C LEU A 115 -3.68 19.91 21.05
N LEU A 116 -2.58 20.64 21.13
CA LEU A 116 -1.86 21.20 20.00
C LEU A 116 -0.87 20.16 19.43
N VAL A 117 -1.09 19.82 18.16
CA VAL A 117 -0.19 19.00 17.34
C VAL A 117 0.68 19.94 16.52
N LYS A 118 1.98 19.99 16.83
CA LYS A 118 2.98 20.76 16.07
C LYS A 118 3.58 19.91 14.96
N LEU A 119 3.32 20.27 13.72
CA LEU A 119 3.88 19.63 12.53
C LEU A 119 5.04 20.49 12.01
N HIS A 120 6.16 19.84 11.69
CA HIS A 120 7.34 20.47 11.12
C HIS A 120 8.09 19.48 10.22
N SER A 121 9.07 19.94 9.43
CA SER A 121 9.80 19.12 8.44
C SER A 121 10.45 17.82 8.98
N GLY A 122 10.73 17.75 10.27
CA GLY A 122 11.26 16.55 10.93
C GLY A 122 10.19 15.50 11.24
N ASN A 123 8.91 15.88 11.30
CA ASN A 123 7.80 15.01 11.68
C ASN A 123 6.62 15.00 10.69
N PHE A 124 6.65 15.77 9.60
CA PHE A 124 5.56 15.85 8.63
C PHE A 124 6.09 16.25 7.26
N ASN A 125 5.48 15.71 6.20
CA ASN A 125 5.86 16.01 4.83
C ASN A 125 4.86 16.98 4.19
N PHE A 126 5.23 18.27 4.13
CA PHE A 126 4.40 19.35 3.59
C PHE A 126 4.20 19.26 2.07
N THR A 127 5.07 18.57 1.34
CA THR A 127 4.92 18.42 -0.12
C THR A 127 3.75 17.52 -0.51
N ASN A 128 3.35 16.63 0.39
CA ASN A 128 2.24 15.70 0.20
C ASN A 128 0.91 16.27 0.71
N ALA A 129 0.92 17.40 1.41
CA ALA A 129 -0.27 18.04 1.97
C ALA A 129 -0.79 19.14 1.03
N GLY A 130 -2.07 19.48 1.13
CA GLY A 130 -2.64 20.62 0.40
C GLY A 130 -2.02 21.96 0.84
N GLU A 131 -2.03 22.97 -0.04
CA GLU A 131 -1.41 24.28 0.21
C GLU A 131 -1.88 24.99 1.50
N GLY A 132 -3.09 24.69 1.98
CA GLY A 132 -3.64 25.19 3.25
C GLY A 132 -3.97 24.12 4.29
N GLY A 133 -3.47 22.89 4.11
CA GLY A 133 -3.75 21.76 5.01
C GLY A 133 -5.21 21.26 4.97
N GLU A 134 -5.98 21.57 3.92
CA GLU A 134 -7.40 21.20 3.81
C GLU A 134 -7.65 19.68 3.83
N ASP A 135 -6.63 18.91 3.48
CA ASP A 135 -6.63 17.46 3.39
C ASP A 135 -6.20 16.77 4.69
N ILE A 136 -5.81 17.52 5.72
CA ILE A 136 -5.40 16.96 7.01
C ILE A 136 -6.63 16.44 7.78
N ARG A 137 -6.57 15.19 8.25
CA ARG A 137 -7.61 14.58 9.09
C ARG A 137 -6.99 13.83 10.27
N PHE A 138 -7.66 13.91 11.41
CA PHE A 138 -7.29 13.16 12.62
C PHE A 138 -8.36 12.10 12.88
N VAL A 139 -7.93 10.85 13.07
CA VAL A 139 -8.78 9.71 13.35
C VAL A 139 -8.32 9.10 14.67
N SER A 140 -9.26 8.71 15.52
CA SER A 140 -8.95 8.05 16.79
C SER A 140 -8.28 6.68 16.57
N GLY A 141 -7.70 6.10 17.62
CA GLY A 141 -7.07 4.78 17.57
C GLY A 141 -8.02 3.61 17.24
N ASP A 142 -9.32 3.88 17.09
CA ASP A 142 -10.33 2.94 16.59
C ASP A 142 -10.43 2.88 15.05
N ASP A 143 -9.65 3.70 14.32
CA ASP A 143 -9.65 3.85 12.86
C ASP A 143 -11.05 4.17 12.25
N GLN A 144 -11.97 4.69 13.06
CA GLN A 144 -13.34 5.00 12.64
C GLN A 144 -13.77 6.41 13.02
N THR A 145 -13.40 6.86 14.20
CA THR A 145 -13.90 8.12 14.76
C THR A 145 -13.03 9.29 14.30
N LEU A 146 -13.59 10.15 13.46
CA LEU A 146 -12.95 11.39 13.04
C LEU A 146 -12.97 12.41 14.18
N LEU A 147 -11.79 12.90 14.53
CA LEU A 147 -11.59 13.88 15.59
C LEU A 147 -11.79 15.30 15.08
N LYS A 148 -12.37 16.14 15.93
CA LYS A 148 -12.55 17.56 15.66
C LYS A 148 -11.20 18.26 15.75
N HIS A 149 -10.88 19.04 14.72
CA HIS A 149 -9.63 19.77 14.65
C HIS A 149 -9.83 21.11 13.94
N HIS A 150 -8.88 22.01 14.13
CA HIS A 150 -8.72 23.21 13.32
C HIS A 150 -7.25 23.58 13.21
N ILE A 151 -6.91 24.26 12.13
CA ILE A 151 -5.54 24.67 11.83
C ILE A 151 -5.43 26.13 12.20
N GLU A 152 -4.51 26.44 13.11
CA GLU A 152 -4.25 27.80 13.54
C GLU A 152 -3.28 28.51 12.60
N ALA A 153 -2.20 27.82 12.24
CA ALA A 153 -1.22 28.31 11.27
C ALA A 153 -0.78 27.14 10.39
N PHE A 154 -0.67 27.40 9.09
CA PHE A 154 -0.10 26.47 8.14
C PHE A 154 0.74 27.26 7.15
N ASP A 155 2.05 27.02 7.19
CA ASP A 155 2.99 27.62 6.27
C ASP A 155 3.78 26.50 5.59
N SER A 156 3.51 26.31 4.31
CA SER A 156 4.17 25.31 3.47
C SER A 156 5.59 25.73 3.06
N LEU A 157 5.92 27.02 3.12
CA LEU A 157 7.25 27.56 2.81
C LEU A 157 8.19 27.42 4.01
N GLU A 158 7.71 27.77 5.19
CA GLU A 158 8.44 27.60 6.46
C GLU A 158 8.38 26.16 6.99
N GLU A 159 7.59 25.28 6.35
CA GLU A 159 7.37 23.88 6.72
C GLU A 159 6.95 23.73 8.19
N ILE A 160 6.00 24.56 8.64
CA ILE A 160 5.44 24.57 10.00
C ILE A 160 3.92 24.59 9.93
N ALA A 161 3.26 23.73 10.72
CA ALA A 161 1.83 23.81 10.96
C ALA A 161 1.47 23.57 12.43
N LEU A 162 0.50 24.36 12.91
CA LEU A 162 -0.04 24.33 14.26
C LEU A 162 -1.50 23.91 14.17
N VAL A 163 -1.80 22.71 14.68
CA VAL A 163 -3.12 22.10 14.52
C VAL A 163 -3.68 21.67 15.86
N TRP A 164 -4.83 22.21 16.23
CA TRP A 164 -5.52 21.83 17.46
C TRP A 164 -6.44 20.66 17.20
N VAL A 165 -6.39 19.65 18.08
CA VAL A 165 -7.18 18.43 17.96
C VAL A 165 -7.85 18.12 19.29
N ARG A 166 -9.16 17.84 19.24
CA ARG A 166 -9.93 17.40 20.41
C ARG A 166 -9.73 15.92 20.66
N ILE A 167 -9.14 15.58 21.80
CA ILE A 167 -8.94 14.20 22.25
C ILE A 167 -10.06 13.81 23.22
N PRO A 168 -10.91 12.83 22.89
CA PRO A 168 -12.07 12.48 23.71
C PRO A 168 -11.67 11.84 25.05
N SER A 169 -10.62 11.01 25.05
CA SER A 169 -10.09 10.39 26.25
C SER A 169 -8.60 10.14 26.12
N LEU A 170 -7.85 10.44 27.17
CA LEU A 170 -6.44 10.12 27.32
C LEU A 170 -6.22 9.44 28.66
N SER A 171 -5.64 8.25 28.64
CA SER A 171 -5.33 7.42 29.79
C SER A 171 -4.08 7.95 30.49
N GLY A 172 -4.12 8.08 31.82
CA GLY A 172 -2.97 8.50 32.61
C GLY A 172 -1.95 7.37 32.81
N GLY A 173 -0.67 7.73 32.92
CA GLY A 173 0.43 6.83 33.31
C GLY A 173 0.84 5.80 32.26
N GLY A 174 0.46 5.97 31.00
CA GLY A 174 0.72 5.02 29.91
C GLY A 174 1.19 5.66 28.59
N ASN A 175 1.63 4.80 27.67
CA ASN A 175 2.07 5.18 26.32
C ASN A 175 1.30 4.42 25.21
N GLN A 176 0.09 3.97 25.53
CA GLN A 176 -0.70 3.09 24.68
C GLN A 176 -1.72 3.84 23.83
N ASP A 177 -2.01 5.09 24.17
CA ASP A 177 -2.99 5.89 23.45
C ASP A 177 -2.35 6.53 22.23
N PHE A 178 -3.06 6.48 21.11
CA PHE A 178 -2.59 7.04 19.85
C PHE A 178 -3.77 7.52 19.01
N LEU A 179 -3.43 8.35 18.02
CA LEU A 179 -4.30 8.74 16.93
C LEU A 179 -3.59 8.54 15.59
N TYR A 180 -4.37 8.58 14.51
CA TYR A 180 -3.86 8.60 13.15
C TYR A 180 -4.08 9.97 12.51
N LEU A 181 -3.02 10.49 11.91
CA LEU A 181 -3.00 11.67 11.06
C LEU A 181 -3.03 11.21 9.60
N TYR A 182 -4.11 11.49 8.88
CA TYR A 182 -4.28 11.19 7.46
C TYR A 182 -4.11 12.47 6.61
N TYR A 183 -3.44 12.37 5.47
CA TYR A 183 -3.22 13.47 4.51
C TYR A 183 -2.93 12.92 3.09
N GLY A 184 -2.80 13.80 2.09
CA GLY A 184 -2.55 13.44 0.69
C GLY A 184 -3.79 13.27 -0.17
N ASN A 185 -4.87 14.01 0.12
CA ASN A 185 -6.07 14.01 -0.70
C ASN A 185 -6.27 15.40 -1.35
N ALA A 186 -5.87 15.52 -2.63
CA ALA A 186 -5.95 16.77 -3.38
C ALA A 186 -7.38 17.27 -3.64
N GLU A 187 -8.41 16.41 -3.51
CA GLU A 187 -9.81 16.77 -3.71
C GLU A 187 -10.56 16.99 -2.37
N ALA A 188 -9.86 16.89 -1.24
CA ALA A 188 -10.49 17.05 0.06
C ALA A 188 -10.94 18.50 0.28
N VAL A 189 -12.22 18.67 0.65
CA VAL A 189 -12.75 19.94 1.14
C VAL A 189 -12.28 20.18 2.57
N GLY A 190 -11.88 21.40 2.93
CA GLY A 190 -11.51 21.77 4.30
C GLY A 190 -12.49 21.25 5.37
N GLY A 191 -11.96 20.48 6.34
CA GLY A 191 -12.74 19.81 7.40
C GLY A 191 -12.63 20.45 8.78
N GLN A 192 -12.19 21.71 8.85
CA GLN A 192 -11.88 22.40 10.10
C GLN A 192 -13.13 22.85 10.87
N ASP A 193 -13.11 22.71 12.20
CA ASP A 193 -14.21 23.05 13.11
C ASP A 193 -13.64 23.64 14.41
N SER A 194 -13.26 24.93 14.37
CA SER A 194 -12.62 25.62 15.50
C SER A 194 -13.52 25.64 16.74
N GLY A 195 -14.80 25.96 16.55
CA GLY A 195 -15.78 26.09 17.64
C GLY A 195 -16.00 24.80 18.43
N SER A 196 -15.93 23.64 17.79
CA SER A 196 -16.13 22.34 18.45
C SER A 196 -14.84 21.69 18.96
N THR A 197 -13.67 22.23 18.60
CA THR A 197 -12.35 21.67 18.99
C THR A 197 -12.08 21.81 20.49
N TYR A 198 -12.46 22.95 21.09
CA TYR A 198 -12.19 23.23 22.51
C TYR A 198 -13.15 22.54 23.49
N GLY A 199 -14.19 21.86 23.00
CA GLY A 199 -15.10 21.07 23.82
C GLY A 199 -16.05 21.87 24.73
N PRO A 200 -16.97 21.19 25.44
CA PRO A 200 -17.91 21.85 26.34
C PRO A 200 -17.23 22.34 27.62
N GLY A 201 -17.65 23.52 28.11
CA GLY A 201 -17.14 24.11 29.35
C GLY A 201 -15.94 25.04 29.20
N ILE A 202 -15.42 25.22 27.97
CA ILE A 202 -14.54 26.34 27.63
C ILE A 202 -15.42 27.48 27.12
N GLY A 203 -15.37 28.61 27.82
CA GLY A 203 -16.22 29.77 27.59
C GLY A 203 -15.67 30.70 26.51
N ALA A 204 -14.36 30.90 26.47
CA ALA A 204 -13.69 31.69 25.43
C ALA A 204 -12.22 31.27 25.25
N VAL A 205 -11.71 31.36 24.02
CA VAL A 205 -10.28 31.14 23.68
C VAL A 205 -9.81 32.21 22.72
N TYR A 206 -8.69 32.86 23.03
CA TYR A 206 -8.07 33.89 22.21
C TYR A 206 -6.61 33.51 21.91
N ASN A 207 -6.33 33.30 20.63
CA ASN A 207 -5.00 32.95 20.12
C ASN A 207 -4.24 34.15 19.53
N PHE A 208 -4.86 35.33 19.50
CA PHE A 208 -4.26 36.59 19.03
C PHE A 208 -3.62 36.57 17.63
N SER A 209 -4.05 35.64 16.77
CA SER A 209 -3.53 35.47 15.40
C SER A 209 -3.84 36.63 14.44
N GLY A 210 -4.83 37.48 14.75
CA GLY A 210 -5.30 38.58 13.89
C GLY A 210 -4.83 39.98 14.31
N MET A 211 -4.56 40.86 13.34
CA MET A 211 -4.03 42.22 13.55
C MET A 211 -5.00 43.24 14.16
N GLU A 212 -6.31 43.09 13.97
CA GLU A 212 -7.29 44.17 14.29
C GLU A 212 -8.46 43.74 15.20
N ASP A 213 -8.64 42.43 15.45
CA ASP A 213 -9.78 41.90 16.21
C ASP A 213 -9.37 40.81 17.21
N VAL A 214 -9.80 40.94 18.47
CA VAL A 214 -9.67 39.89 19.49
C VAL A 214 -10.83 38.90 19.36
N LYS A 215 -10.63 37.85 18.56
CA LYS A 215 -11.68 36.86 18.24
C LYS A 215 -11.63 35.65 19.18
N ASP A 216 -12.76 35.39 19.84
CA ASP A 216 -13.03 34.08 20.45
C ASP A 216 -13.18 32.97 19.40
N LEU A 217 -12.36 31.92 19.52
CA LEU A 217 -12.34 30.74 18.66
C LEU A 217 -13.38 29.67 19.05
N THR A 218 -14.00 29.78 20.22
CA THR A 218 -15.04 28.84 20.65
C THR A 218 -16.36 29.06 19.92
N ALA A 219 -17.29 28.10 20.03
CA ALA A 219 -18.64 28.23 19.49
C ALA A 219 -19.46 29.38 20.14
N ASN A 220 -19.01 29.92 21.28
CA ASN A 220 -19.74 30.95 22.03
C ASN A 220 -19.58 32.37 21.45
N ARG A 221 -18.49 32.63 20.71
CA ARG A 221 -18.21 33.92 20.04
C ARG A 221 -18.22 35.11 20.98
N ASN A 222 -17.62 34.96 22.17
CA ASN A 222 -17.42 36.04 23.13
C ASN A 222 -16.26 36.96 22.69
N HIS A 223 -16.37 37.61 21.52
CA HIS A 223 -15.29 38.44 21.00
C HIS A 223 -14.94 39.61 21.94
N GLY A 224 -13.67 39.95 22.01
CA GLY A 224 -13.18 41.10 22.77
C GLY A 224 -13.60 42.41 22.10
N VAL A 225 -13.99 43.39 22.91
CA VAL A 225 -14.33 44.75 22.49
C VAL A 225 -13.40 45.77 23.14
N ASP A 226 -13.41 47.01 22.63
CA ASP A 226 -12.58 48.12 23.14
C ASP A 226 -11.08 47.77 23.18
N PHE A 227 -10.60 47.07 22.14
CA PHE A 227 -9.22 46.64 22.01
C PHE A 227 -8.29 47.81 21.65
N SER A 228 -7.14 47.90 22.33
CA SER A 228 -6.12 48.91 22.04
C SER A 228 -4.67 48.39 22.10
N GLY A 229 -4.46 47.06 22.05
CA GLY A 229 -3.13 46.43 22.08
C GLY A 229 -2.43 46.38 20.72
N GLY A 230 -1.16 45.98 20.72
CA GLY A 230 -0.34 45.81 19.50
C GLY A 230 0.05 44.36 19.24
N LEU A 231 0.40 44.03 17.99
CA LEU A 231 0.93 42.70 17.66
C LEU A 231 2.34 42.54 18.24
N GLY A 232 2.54 41.50 19.05
CA GLY A 232 3.77 41.25 19.78
C GLY A 232 4.81 40.47 18.99
N LEU A 233 5.89 40.06 19.67
CA LEU A 233 6.87 39.12 19.11
C LEU A 233 6.21 37.76 18.83
N PRO A 234 6.81 36.90 17.97
CA PRO A 234 6.40 35.51 17.84
C PRO A 234 6.29 34.86 19.22
N ALA A 235 5.13 34.27 19.49
CA ALA A 235 4.81 33.73 20.80
C ALA A 235 5.06 32.23 20.86
N VAL A 236 4.59 31.58 21.92
CA VAL A 236 4.77 30.13 22.10
C VAL A 236 4.03 29.38 21.01
N ILE A 237 2.86 29.91 20.60
CA ILE A 237 2.00 29.36 19.56
C ILE A 237 1.64 30.51 18.62
N GLY A 238 2.17 30.47 17.40
CA GLY A 238 1.89 31.52 16.41
C GLY A 238 2.34 32.91 16.85
N ASN A 239 1.38 33.85 16.92
CA ASN A 239 1.63 35.26 17.22
C ASN A 239 1.01 35.64 18.56
N GLY A 240 1.74 36.40 19.37
CA GLY A 240 1.24 36.93 20.64
C GLY A 240 0.75 38.36 20.54
N MET A 241 0.04 38.78 21.59
CA MET A 241 -0.36 40.17 21.82
C MET A 241 0.67 40.87 22.73
N THR A 242 1.03 42.11 22.43
CA THR A 242 1.86 42.94 23.33
C THR A 242 1.05 44.07 23.96
N PHE A 243 1.29 44.32 25.25
CA PHE A 243 0.67 45.37 26.04
C PHE A 243 1.75 46.36 26.49
N ASN A 244 1.55 47.64 26.20
CA ASN A 244 2.54 48.70 26.47
C ASN A 244 2.61 49.19 27.92
N GLY A 245 1.72 48.74 28.82
CA GLY A 245 1.64 49.24 30.20
C GLY A 245 1.02 50.63 30.36
N SER A 246 0.42 51.18 29.31
CA SER A 246 -0.17 52.53 29.27
C SER A 246 -1.42 52.59 28.38
N GLY A 247 -2.51 51.97 28.83
CA GLY A 247 -3.82 52.06 28.16
C GLY A 247 -4.27 50.79 27.45
N ASP A 248 -3.33 49.93 27.04
CA ASP A 248 -3.61 48.72 26.28
C ASP A 248 -4.46 47.73 27.07
N SER A 249 -5.64 47.43 26.56
CA SER A 249 -6.58 46.49 27.17
C SER A 249 -7.60 46.01 26.15
N PHE A 250 -8.36 44.98 26.53
CA PHE A 250 -9.63 44.66 25.88
C PHE A 250 -10.64 44.17 26.92
N VAL A 251 -11.91 44.26 26.56
CA VAL A 251 -13.05 43.93 27.42
C VAL A 251 -13.81 42.77 26.83
N ILE A 252 -14.16 41.80 27.66
CA ILE A 252 -15.03 40.67 27.31
C ILE A 252 -16.37 40.92 27.99
N LYS A 253 -17.43 41.06 27.19
CA LYS A 253 -18.77 41.33 27.72
C LYS A 253 -19.32 40.16 28.51
N GLU A 254 -20.08 40.45 29.56
CA GLU A 254 -20.79 39.42 30.31
C GLU A 254 -21.78 38.67 29.41
N THR A 255 -21.64 37.35 29.35
CA THR A 255 -22.54 36.45 28.63
C THR A 255 -22.86 35.21 29.49
N PRO A 256 -24.00 34.54 29.24
CA PRO A 256 -24.34 33.30 29.97
C PRO A 256 -23.31 32.18 29.81
N SER A 257 -22.52 32.18 28.73
CA SER A 257 -21.42 31.24 28.49
C SER A 257 -20.17 31.49 29.36
N LEU A 258 -20.13 32.60 30.11
CA LEU A 258 -19.06 32.97 31.04
C LEU A 258 -19.55 33.04 32.49
N ASP A 259 -20.49 32.15 32.84
CA ASP A 259 -20.97 31.96 34.21
C ASP A 259 -19.98 31.14 35.03
N PHE A 260 -19.45 31.72 36.10
CA PHE A 260 -18.49 31.08 37.00
C PHE A 260 -19.14 30.36 38.18
N SER A 261 -20.47 30.21 38.18
CA SER A 261 -21.22 29.54 39.26
C SER A 261 -20.80 28.09 39.53
N GLN A 262 -20.27 27.38 38.52
CA GLN A 262 -19.80 26.00 38.62
C GLN A 262 -18.28 25.88 38.80
N GLY A 263 -17.59 26.99 39.05
CA GLY A 263 -16.14 27.08 39.01
C GLY A 263 -15.63 27.77 37.77
N PHE A 264 -14.35 28.12 37.77
CA PHE A 264 -13.69 28.70 36.60
C PHE A 264 -12.24 28.25 36.50
N SER A 265 -11.69 28.32 35.29
CA SER A 265 -10.25 28.24 35.06
C SER A 265 -9.84 29.29 34.05
N ILE A 266 -8.74 29.97 34.32
CA ILE A 266 -8.17 30.97 33.43
C ILE A 266 -6.73 30.56 33.21
N SER A 267 -6.33 30.33 31.96
CA SER A 267 -4.96 30.02 31.57
C SER A 267 -4.47 30.92 30.46
N ALA A 268 -3.19 31.29 30.49
CA ALA A 268 -2.54 32.06 29.45
C ALA A 268 -1.03 31.86 29.49
N TRP A 269 -0.36 32.04 28.36
CA TRP A 269 1.07 32.26 28.32
C TRP A 269 1.36 33.74 28.49
N ILE A 270 2.27 34.07 29.40
CA ILE A 270 2.69 35.44 29.63
C ILE A 270 4.21 35.57 29.60
N ARG A 271 4.67 36.69 29.08
CA ARG A 271 6.07 37.11 29.14
C ARG A 271 6.17 38.51 29.70
N ILE A 272 6.86 38.63 30.83
CA ILE A 272 7.04 39.92 31.51
C ILE A 272 8.47 40.46 31.28
N PRO A 273 8.62 41.75 30.94
CA PRO A 273 9.93 42.35 30.64
C PRO A 273 10.70 42.75 31.90
N SER A 274 9.99 43.09 32.99
CA SER A 274 10.54 43.55 34.26
C SER A 274 9.56 43.29 35.41
N HIS A 275 10.02 43.52 36.65
CA HIS A 275 9.16 43.47 37.85
C HIS A 275 7.97 44.45 37.73
N MET A 276 6.81 44.04 38.28
CA MET A 276 5.58 44.85 38.29
C MET A 276 4.99 44.94 39.69
N GLU A 277 4.53 46.12 40.12
CA GLU A 277 3.85 46.24 41.41
C GLU A 277 2.33 46.13 41.25
N GLN A 278 1.77 45.02 41.72
CA GLN A 278 0.32 44.84 41.84
C GLN A 278 -0.45 45.04 40.53
N VAL A 279 0.06 44.54 39.41
CA VAL A 279 -0.53 44.78 38.08
C VAL A 279 -1.50 43.64 37.71
N PRO A 280 -2.78 43.92 37.41
CA PRO A 280 -3.74 42.90 37.02
C PRO A 280 -3.50 42.42 35.58
N VAL A 281 -3.40 41.11 35.41
CA VAL A 281 -3.41 40.46 34.09
C VAL A 281 -4.86 40.34 33.62
N ILE A 282 -5.75 39.85 34.49
CA ILE A 282 -7.18 39.71 34.24
C ILE A 282 -7.92 40.16 35.48
N SER A 283 -8.97 40.94 35.29
CA SER A 283 -9.86 41.32 36.38
C SER A 283 -11.32 41.25 35.98
N ARG A 284 -12.16 40.97 36.97
CA ARG A 284 -13.62 40.99 36.87
C ARG A 284 -14.15 41.71 38.09
N GLN A 285 -14.94 42.76 37.89
CA GLN A 285 -15.50 43.52 39.00
C GLN A 285 -17.01 43.66 38.84
N SER A 286 -17.71 43.39 39.93
CA SER A 286 -19.14 43.57 40.14
C SER A 286 -19.38 44.58 41.27
N ASP A 287 -20.63 44.94 41.51
CA ASP A 287 -21.03 45.80 42.63
C ASP A 287 -20.67 45.19 44.00
N GLN A 288 -20.54 43.86 44.08
CA GLN A 288 -20.32 43.13 45.34
C GLN A 288 -19.01 42.33 45.40
N TYR A 289 -18.33 42.10 44.28
CA TYR A 289 -17.17 41.19 44.22
C TYR A 289 -16.14 41.69 43.20
N THR A 290 -14.87 41.57 43.54
CA THR A 290 -13.75 41.81 42.62
C THR A 290 -12.86 40.57 42.58
N LEU A 291 -12.60 40.04 41.39
CA LEU A 291 -11.61 39.01 41.11
C LEU A 291 -10.46 39.65 40.33
N GLU A 292 -9.24 39.52 40.82
CA GLU A 292 -8.04 39.99 40.12
C GLU A 292 -6.98 38.89 40.12
N VAL A 293 -6.54 38.49 38.93
CA VAL A 293 -5.31 37.73 38.76
C VAL A 293 -4.22 38.76 38.48
N LEU A 294 -3.31 38.94 39.43
CA LEU A 294 -2.33 40.01 39.43
C LEU A 294 -0.90 39.49 39.59
N ILE A 295 0.05 40.26 39.09
CA ILE A 295 1.48 40.04 39.28
C ILE A 295 1.98 41.05 40.31
N ASP A 296 2.65 40.54 41.33
CA ASP A 296 3.32 41.34 42.36
C ASP A 296 4.81 41.00 42.38
N GLN A 297 5.63 41.97 42.00
CA GLN A 297 7.04 41.83 41.65
C GLN A 297 7.24 40.85 40.49
N THR A 298 7.47 39.58 40.80
CA THR A 298 7.64 38.45 39.88
C THR A 298 6.68 37.31 40.20
N GLU A 299 5.80 37.47 41.18
CA GLU A 299 4.98 36.39 41.71
C GLU A 299 3.53 36.56 41.26
N LEU A 300 2.90 35.45 40.87
CA LEU A 300 1.48 35.44 40.50
C LEU A 300 0.61 35.30 41.76
N ILE A 301 -0.40 36.17 41.88
CA ILE A 301 -1.35 36.17 43.00
C ILE A 301 -2.77 36.25 42.46
N CYS A 302 -3.67 35.48 43.06
CA CYS A 302 -5.10 35.64 42.86
C CYS A 302 -5.70 36.36 44.07
N ARG A 303 -6.28 37.54 43.84
CA ARG A 303 -6.96 38.37 44.84
C ARG A 303 -8.46 38.34 44.61
N ILE A 304 -9.22 38.08 45.66
CA ILE A 304 -10.68 38.22 45.67
C ILE A 304 -11.08 39.18 46.78
N THR A 305 -11.85 40.20 46.41
CA THR A 305 -12.46 41.14 47.35
C THR A 305 -13.95 40.89 47.42
N LEU A 306 -14.47 40.63 48.62
CA LEU A 306 -15.92 40.51 48.88
C LEU A 306 -16.49 41.87 49.34
N GLY A 307 -17.77 42.12 49.10
CA GLY A 307 -18.44 43.42 49.23
C GLY A 307 -18.38 44.14 50.58
N GLU A 308 -17.89 43.49 51.64
CA GLU A 308 -17.53 44.13 52.92
C GLU A 308 -16.11 44.74 52.93
N GLY A 309 -15.39 44.71 51.80
CA GLY A 309 -13.98 45.10 51.72
C GLY A 309 -13.00 44.05 52.26
N LYS A 310 -13.47 42.83 52.54
CA LYS A 310 -12.62 41.70 52.93
C LYS A 310 -11.86 41.19 51.71
N VAL A 311 -10.54 41.23 51.79
CA VAL A 311 -9.62 40.79 50.74
C VAL A 311 -9.05 39.41 51.11
N TYR A 312 -9.13 38.48 50.18
CA TYR A 312 -8.55 37.14 50.24
C TYR A 312 -7.50 37.04 49.14
N GLU A 313 -6.27 36.69 49.49
CA GLU A 313 -5.15 36.54 48.56
C GLU A 313 -4.51 35.18 48.72
N THR A 314 -4.12 34.59 47.59
CA THR A 314 -3.26 33.40 47.59
C THR A 314 -1.88 33.75 48.11
N GLU A 315 -1.18 32.75 48.67
CA GLU A 315 0.25 32.89 48.88
C GLU A 315 0.94 33.20 47.55
N LYS A 316 2.00 34.02 47.64
CA LYS A 316 2.86 34.39 46.53
C LYS A 316 3.36 33.13 45.82
N ALA A 317 3.04 32.98 44.54
CA ALA A 317 3.51 31.86 43.73
C ALA A 317 5.02 31.96 43.46
N ALA A 318 5.60 30.94 42.84
CA ALA A 318 7.00 30.96 42.42
C ALA A 318 7.26 32.10 41.42
N ASP A 319 8.51 32.56 41.39
CA ASP A 319 8.94 33.65 40.52
C ASP A 319 8.78 33.30 39.04
N LEU A 320 8.06 34.16 38.31
CA LEU A 320 7.97 34.18 36.86
C LEU A 320 9.36 34.48 36.27
N ALA A 321 9.80 33.67 35.33
CA ALA A 321 11.06 33.91 34.64
C ALA A 321 10.92 35.15 33.73
N LEU A 322 11.66 36.21 34.05
CA LEU A 322 11.69 37.45 33.25
C LEU A 322 12.16 37.16 31.82
N GLN A 323 11.54 37.83 30.85
CA GLN A 323 11.81 37.71 29.40
C GLN A 323 11.61 36.30 28.80
N ASN A 324 11.13 35.34 29.60
CA ASN A 324 10.75 34.01 29.14
C ASN A 324 9.22 33.86 29.17
N TRP A 325 8.71 32.96 28.34
CA TRP A 325 7.30 32.60 28.35
C TRP A 325 7.01 31.67 29.52
N ASN A 326 6.05 32.06 30.36
CA ASN A 326 5.58 31.27 31.50
C ASN A 326 4.09 30.97 31.30
N HIS A 327 3.68 29.73 31.56
CA HIS A 327 2.27 29.35 31.49
C HIS A 327 1.62 29.53 32.85
N ILE A 328 0.68 30.46 32.94
CA ILE A 328 -0.07 30.74 34.17
C ILE A 328 -1.43 30.07 34.10
N THR A 329 -1.88 29.47 35.20
CA THR A 329 -3.26 28.97 35.30
C THR A 329 -3.81 29.20 36.69
N VAL A 330 -5.02 29.78 36.77
CA VAL A 330 -5.76 29.95 38.02
C VAL A 330 -7.06 29.18 37.89
N THR A 331 -7.32 28.29 38.85
CA THR A 331 -8.57 27.50 38.91
C THR A 331 -9.31 27.81 40.20
N ALA A 332 -10.64 27.73 40.14
CA ALA A 332 -11.51 27.88 41.29
C ALA A 332 -12.63 26.84 41.25
N THR A 333 -12.78 26.09 42.34
CA THR A 333 -13.85 25.08 42.50
C THR A 333 -15.07 25.67 43.21
N THR A 334 -16.24 25.05 43.05
CA THR A 334 -17.48 25.45 43.75
C THR A 334 -17.34 25.45 45.27
N GLY A 335 -16.49 24.56 45.79
CA GLY A 335 -16.13 24.50 47.21
C GLY A 335 -15.31 25.68 47.72
N GLY A 336 -14.90 26.62 46.86
CA GLY A 336 -14.12 27.81 47.22
C GLY A 336 -12.61 27.60 47.25
N LEU A 337 -12.11 26.42 46.83
CA LEU A 337 -10.67 26.20 46.68
C LEU A 337 -10.20 26.86 45.38
N ILE A 338 -9.28 27.81 45.52
CA ILE A 338 -8.59 28.49 44.44
C ILE A 338 -7.16 28.00 44.40
N SER A 339 -6.68 27.62 43.23
CA SER A 339 -5.36 27.06 43.04
C SER A 339 -4.65 27.77 41.90
N VAL A 340 -3.39 28.14 42.14
CA VAL A 340 -2.52 28.81 41.18
C VAL A 340 -1.46 27.83 40.71
N TYR A 341 -1.31 27.74 39.40
CA TYR A 341 -0.37 26.86 38.73
C TYR A 341 0.57 27.71 37.87
N LEU A 342 1.84 27.33 37.90
CA LEU A 342 2.90 27.86 37.07
C LEU A 342 3.53 26.71 36.29
N ASP A 343 3.60 26.83 34.97
CA ASP A 343 4.21 25.84 34.07
C ASP A 343 3.66 24.41 34.26
N GLY A 344 2.35 24.32 34.50
CA GLY A 344 1.66 23.04 34.71
C GLY A 344 1.77 22.47 36.12
N LEU A 345 2.52 23.10 37.03
CA LEU A 345 2.68 22.66 38.41
C LEU A 345 1.89 23.54 39.37
N LYS A 346 1.19 22.90 40.32
CA LYS A 346 0.47 23.62 41.38
C LYS A 346 1.46 24.26 42.35
N THR A 347 1.38 25.57 42.51
CA THR A 347 2.33 26.32 43.36
C THR A 347 1.70 26.79 44.66
N SER A 348 0.55 27.45 44.57
CA SER A 348 -0.15 27.99 45.75
C SER A 348 -1.65 27.72 45.67
N TYR A 349 -2.31 27.78 46.82
CA TYR A 349 -3.76 27.62 46.91
C TYR A 349 -4.32 28.43 48.08
N MET A 350 -5.62 28.69 48.01
CA MET A 350 -6.37 29.38 49.04
C MET A 350 -7.78 28.78 49.13
N GLN A 351 -8.31 28.72 50.35
CA GLN A 351 -9.67 28.25 50.60
C GLN A 351 -10.56 29.42 51.02
N LEU A 352 -11.59 29.72 50.22
CA LEU A 352 -12.61 30.69 50.58
C LEU A 352 -13.58 30.09 51.62
N PRO A 353 -13.92 30.84 52.68
CA PRO A 353 -14.77 30.32 53.77
C PRO A 353 -16.26 30.19 53.41
N LEU A 354 -16.74 30.89 52.38
CA LEU A 354 -18.16 30.94 51.99
C LEU A 354 -18.45 30.27 50.63
N GLY A 355 -17.49 29.52 50.09
CA GLY A 355 -17.57 28.98 48.73
C GLY A 355 -17.31 30.03 47.65
N LEU A 356 -17.45 29.63 46.38
CA LEU A 356 -17.20 30.51 45.24
C LEU A 356 -18.38 31.48 45.02
N PRO A 357 -18.17 32.82 45.06
CA PRO A 357 -19.22 33.77 44.74
C PRO A 357 -19.49 33.81 43.24
N ASN A 358 -20.71 34.19 42.85
CA ASN A 358 -21.03 34.43 41.45
C ASN A 358 -20.52 35.81 41.03
N PHE A 359 -19.44 35.83 40.23
CA PHE A 359 -18.89 37.06 39.68
C PHE A 359 -19.71 37.49 38.47
N LYS A 360 -20.45 38.60 38.61
CA LYS A 360 -21.13 39.27 37.49
C LYS A 360 -20.31 40.45 36.96
N GLY A 361 -20.64 40.96 35.78
CA GLY A 361 -19.94 42.05 35.14
C GLY A 361 -18.93 41.59 34.09
N ASP A 362 -18.45 42.57 33.32
CA ASP A 362 -17.51 42.39 32.22
C ASP A 362 -16.12 41.95 32.73
N LEU A 363 -15.43 41.14 31.94
CA LEU A 363 -14.02 40.80 32.16
C LEU A 363 -13.14 41.84 31.48
N THR A 364 -12.11 42.33 32.15
CA THR A 364 -11.10 43.20 31.55
C THR A 364 -9.75 42.53 31.58
N VAL A 365 -9.07 42.48 30.43
CA VAL A 365 -7.73 41.91 30.27
C VAL A 365 -6.73 43.03 30.07
N GLY A 366 -5.61 42.95 30.76
CA GLY A 366 -4.54 43.95 30.75
C GLY A 366 -4.78 45.16 31.64
N THR A 367 -5.92 45.25 32.33
CA THR A 367 -6.23 46.37 33.25
C THR A 367 -7.34 46.04 34.26
N THR A 368 -7.67 47.00 35.13
CA THR A 368 -8.90 47.03 35.94
C THR A 368 -10.04 47.79 35.23
N ILE A 369 -11.29 47.58 35.64
CA ILE A 369 -12.43 48.39 35.15
C ILE A 369 -12.19 49.90 35.29
N LYS A 370 -11.48 50.32 36.34
CA LYS A 370 -11.13 51.74 36.58
C LYS A 370 -10.00 52.26 35.69
N LYS A 371 -9.31 51.39 34.93
CA LYS A 371 -8.17 51.72 34.06
C LYS A 371 -7.03 52.48 34.78
N GLU A 372 -6.76 52.08 36.03
CA GLU A 372 -5.73 52.71 36.88
C GLU A 372 -4.37 51.98 36.81
N ARG A 373 -4.39 50.66 36.53
CA ARG A 373 -3.21 49.78 36.48
C ARG A 373 -3.21 49.03 35.16
N PHE A 374 -2.07 48.97 34.47
CA PHE A 374 -1.96 48.37 33.13
C PHE A 374 -0.85 47.34 33.06
N PHE A 375 -1.15 46.21 32.41
CA PHE A 375 -0.19 45.15 32.13
C PHE A 375 0.83 45.58 31.08
N ALA A 376 2.10 45.28 31.31
CA ALA A 376 3.21 45.62 30.42
C ALA A 376 3.96 44.35 30.03
N GLY A 377 3.62 43.72 28.92
CA GLY A 377 4.22 42.44 28.54
C GLY A 377 3.49 41.79 27.39
N ASP A 378 3.89 40.56 27.08
CA ASP A 378 3.28 39.80 26.00
C ASP A 378 2.38 38.69 26.55
N MET A 379 1.29 38.42 25.85
CA MET A 379 0.31 37.39 26.18
C MET A 379 -0.01 36.55 24.96
N ASP A 380 -0.20 35.26 25.18
CA ASP A 380 -0.58 34.30 24.15
C ASP A 380 -1.54 33.24 24.73
N GLU A 381 -2.36 32.64 23.87
CA GLU A 381 -3.28 31.53 24.19
C GLU A 381 -4.13 31.74 25.46
N LEU A 382 -4.88 32.84 25.52
CA LEU A 382 -5.78 33.11 26.65
C LEU A 382 -7.01 32.20 26.57
N GLN A 383 -7.19 31.34 27.57
CA GLN A 383 -8.35 30.46 27.70
C GLN A 383 -9.12 30.73 28.99
N ILE A 384 -10.44 30.80 28.87
CA ILE A 384 -11.36 31.01 29.99
C ILE A 384 -12.39 29.87 29.97
N ALA A 385 -12.43 29.09 31.03
CA ALA A 385 -13.36 27.98 31.23
C ALA A 385 -14.31 28.25 32.39
N THR A 386 -15.54 27.75 32.27
CA THR A 386 -16.60 27.81 33.31
C THR A 386 -16.62 26.55 34.18
N ARG A 387 -15.46 25.89 34.30
CA ARG A 387 -15.21 24.73 35.16
C ARG A 387 -13.79 24.80 35.70
N ALA A 388 -13.55 24.15 36.84
CA ALA A 388 -12.20 23.94 37.35
C ALA A 388 -11.48 22.86 36.53
N PHE A 389 -10.28 23.16 36.03
CA PHE A 389 -9.37 22.18 35.43
C PHE A 389 -8.73 21.33 36.53
N THR A 390 -8.54 20.05 36.24
CA THR A 390 -7.82 19.13 37.11
C THR A 390 -6.31 19.28 36.93
N ASP A 391 -5.52 18.78 37.87
CA ASP A 391 -4.07 18.97 37.86
C ASP A 391 -3.41 18.39 36.60
N GLY A 392 -3.84 17.19 36.17
CA GLY A 392 -3.37 16.55 34.95
C GLY A 392 -3.88 17.22 33.68
N TRP A 393 -5.05 17.87 33.71
CA TRP A 393 -5.55 18.66 32.59
C TRP A 393 -4.62 19.82 32.25
N ILE A 394 -4.21 20.57 33.28
CA ILE A 394 -3.31 21.72 33.15
C ILE A 394 -1.94 21.24 32.66
N ARG A 395 -1.44 20.13 33.19
CA ARG A 395 -0.19 19.50 32.70
C ARG A 395 -0.29 19.06 31.25
N GLY A 396 -1.40 18.47 30.83
CA GLY A 396 -1.63 18.03 29.45
C GLY A 396 -1.61 19.20 28.46
N ILE A 397 -2.29 20.30 28.80
CA ILE A 397 -2.25 21.54 28.02
C ILE A 397 -0.83 22.09 27.96
N TYR A 398 -0.15 22.23 29.10
CA TYR A 398 1.22 22.75 29.16
C TYR A 398 2.19 21.87 28.34
N ALA A 399 2.15 20.56 28.50
CA ALA A 399 3.05 19.62 27.81
C ALA A 399 2.82 19.59 26.28
N SER A 400 1.60 19.90 25.83
CA SER A 400 1.26 20.00 24.41
C SER A 400 1.64 21.36 23.81
N GLN A 401 1.44 22.44 24.55
CA GLN A 401 1.68 23.81 24.10
C GLN A 401 3.15 24.23 24.22
N GLY A 402 3.85 23.70 25.23
CA GLY A 402 5.20 24.11 25.60
C GLY A 402 6.27 23.85 24.53
N PRO A 403 7.48 24.41 24.72
CA PRO A 403 8.58 24.30 23.77
C PRO A 403 9.15 22.88 23.66
N ASP A 404 9.10 22.10 24.74
CA ASP A 404 9.70 20.75 24.79
C ASP A 404 8.86 19.68 24.08
N GLY A 405 7.54 19.89 23.92
CA GLY A 405 6.67 19.00 23.13
C GLY A 405 6.64 17.53 23.58
N ASN A 406 6.97 17.23 24.83
CA ASN A 406 7.21 15.86 25.33
C ASN A 406 5.96 14.95 25.36
N LEU A 407 4.77 15.46 25.04
CA LEU A 407 3.53 14.68 25.09
C LEU A 407 3.35 13.76 23.87
N MET A 408 3.86 14.13 22.69
CA MET A 408 3.53 13.46 21.43
C MET A 408 4.77 12.89 20.73
N GLN A 409 4.67 11.63 20.31
CA GLN A 409 5.66 10.96 19.49
C GLN A 409 5.07 10.59 18.13
N PHE A 410 5.73 11.02 17.06
CA PHE A 410 5.31 10.75 15.69
C PHE A 410 6.00 9.49 15.16
N GLY A 411 5.22 8.53 14.67
CA GLY A 411 5.69 7.29 14.04
C GLY A 411 6.25 7.52 12.63
N GLU A 412 6.44 6.45 11.85
CA GLU A 412 6.80 6.57 10.43
C GLU A 412 5.56 6.87 9.56
N GLU A 413 5.76 7.52 8.41
CA GLU A 413 4.72 7.71 7.40
C GLU A 413 4.42 6.37 6.71
N VAL A 414 3.15 6.00 6.63
CA VAL A 414 2.67 4.77 5.98
C VAL A 414 1.75 5.16 4.83
N MET A 415 1.93 4.52 3.66
CA MET A 415 1.09 4.73 2.48
C MET A 415 -0.09 3.74 2.44
N GLY A 416 -1.25 4.20 1.97
CA GLY A 416 -2.51 3.43 2.00
C GLY A 416 -2.65 2.33 0.96
N GLU A 417 -3.36 1.25 1.31
CA GLU A 417 -3.61 0.08 0.45
C GLU A 417 -4.46 0.37 -0.81
N GLY A 418 -5.10 1.54 -0.91
CA GLY A 418 -5.69 2.06 -2.14
C GLY A 418 -4.64 2.27 -3.25
N SER A 419 -3.36 2.34 -2.87
CA SER A 419 -2.23 2.13 -3.74
C SER A 419 -1.89 0.64 -3.78
N SER A 420 -2.28 -0.02 -4.88
CA SER A 420 -2.02 -1.43 -5.19
C SER A 420 -0.72 -1.94 -4.55
N SER A 421 -0.84 -2.81 -3.53
CA SER A 421 0.22 -3.52 -2.80
C SER A 421 1.62 -2.92 -2.97
N MET A 422 2.17 -2.24 -1.96
CA MET A 422 3.52 -1.64 -1.88
C MET A 422 4.52 -1.93 -3.04
N PRO A 423 4.90 -3.19 -3.40
CA PRO A 423 5.76 -3.45 -4.57
C PRO A 423 5.18 -3.00 -5.91
N LEU A 424 3.88 -3.18 -6.11
CA LEU A 424 3.10 -2.87 -7.30
C LEU A 424 2.85 -1.37 -7.44
N PHE A 425 2.75 -0.60 -6.36
CA PHE A 425 2.69 0.86 -6.42
C PHE A 425 4.03 1.46 -6.85
N TYR A 426 5.16 1.02 -6.28
CA TYR A 426 6.48 1.43 -6.78
C TYR A 426 6.67 1.01 -8.25
N LEU A 427 6.25 -0.19 -8.61
CA LEU A 427 6.24 -0.64 -10.02
C LEU A 427 5.32 0.20 -10.89
N ALA A 428 4.12 0.57 -10.43
CA ALA A 428 3.12 1.34 -11.18
C ALA A 428 3.54 2.80 -11.38
N THR A 429 4.11 3.42 -10.35
CA THR A 429 4.68 4.78 -10.41
C THR A 429 5.89 4.80 -11.34
N VAL A 430 6.76 3.78 -11.26
CA VAL A 430 7.84 3.60 -12.23
C VAL A 430 7.27 3.39 -13.63
N PHE A 431 6.22 2.57 -13.80
CA PHE A 431 5.54 2.30 -15.08
C PHE A 431 4.92 3.54 -15.73
N LYS A 432 4.30 4.41 -14.92
CA LYS A 432 3.74 5.69 -15.39
C LYS A 432 4.83 6.65 -15.87
N ASN A 433 6.02 6.56 -15.29
CA ASN A 433 7.16 7.43 -15.59
C ASN A 433 8.16 6.79 -16.58
N ILE A 434 7.80 5.70 -17.26
CA ILE A 434 8.68 5.09 -18.27
C ILE A 434 8.73 5.95 -19.53
N THR A 435 9.94 6.33 -19.91
CA THR A 435 10.20 7.05 -21.16
C THR A 435 9.82 6.20 -22.38
N LEU A 436 9.52 6.85 -23.50
CA LEU A 436 9.11 6.17 -24.73
C LEU A 436 10.15 5.12 -25.18
N ASP A 437 11.44 5.41 -24.97
CA ASP A 437 12.54 4.50 -25.29
C ASP A 437 12.53 3.24 -24.43
N GLY A 438 12.23 3.37 -23.13
CA GLY A 438 12.12 2.24 -22.20
C GLY A 438 10.98 1.30 -22.60
N TRP A 439 9.85 1.86 -23.04
CA TRP A 439 8.72 1.07 -23.55
C TRP A 439 9.07 0.25 -24.80
N LEU A 440 9.92 0.78 -25.69
CA LEU A 440 10.37 0.05 -26.87
C LEU A 440 11.22 -1.17 -26.49
N VAL A 441 12.12 -1.04 -25.52
CA VAL A 441 12.94 -2.15 -25.00
C VAL A 441 12.07 -3.18 -24.30
N ILE A 442 11.13 -2.74 -23.45
CA ILE A 442 10.20 -3.62 -22.74
C ILE A 442 9.33 -4.40 -23.75
N ALA A 443 8.86 -3.77 -24.82
CA ALA A 443 8.09 -4.47 -25.86
C ALA A 443 8.90 -5.61 -26.51
N CYS A 444 10.18 -5.38 -26.82
CA CYS A 444 11.08 -6.42 -27.33
C CYS A 444 11.27 -7.57 -26.32
N LEU A 445 11.45 -7.24 -25.04
CA LEU A 445 11.58 -8.23 -23.96
C LEU A 445 10.30 -9.05 -23.78
N VAL A 446 9.12 -8.44 -23.89
CA VAL A 446 7.83 -9.13 -23.81
C VAL A 446 7.67 -10.13 -24.95
N VAL A 447 8.06 -9.77 -26.18
CA VAL A 447 8.03 -10.68 -27.32
C VAL A 447 8.96 -11.88 -27.08
N LEU A 448 10.18 -11.65 -26.57
CA LEU A 448 11.11 -12.73 -26.17
C LEU A 448 10.53 -13.60 -25.06
N ALA A 449 9.88 -13.02 -24.07
CA ALA A 449 9.24 -13.74 -22.96
C ALA A 449 8.14 -14.67 -23.47
N ILE A 450 7.25 -14.18 -24.35
CA ILE A 450 6.17 -14.97 -24.94
C ILE A 450 6.73 -16.13 -25.75
N MET A 451 7.76 -15.90 -26.57
CA MET A 451 8.42 -16.96 -27.34
C MET A 451 9.07 -18.01 -26.43
N SER A 452 9.77 -17.58 -25.38
CA SER A 452 10.40 -18.47 -24.39
C SER A 452 9.36 -19.38 -23.71
N TRP A 453 8.29 -18.80 -23.17
CA TRP A 453 7.21 -19.55 -22.52
C TRP A 453 6.50 -20.51 -23.48
N MET A 454 6.24 -20.08 -24.71
CA MET A 454 5.65 -20.94 -25.74
C MET A 454 6.52 -22.16 -26.02
N VAL A 455 7.85 -22.00 -26.11
CA VAL A 455 8.78 -23.12 -26.32
C VAL A 455 8.79 -24.04 -25.11
N ILE A 456 8.91 -23.52 -23.88
CA ILE A 456 8.95 -24.31 -22.65
C ILE A 456 7.73 -25.23 -22.54
N LEU A 457 6.54 -24.68 -22.74
CA LEU A 457 5.29 -25.43 -22.61
C LEU A 457 5.09 -26.42 -23.75
N SER A 458 5.29 -25.99 -25.00
CA SER A 458 5.06 -26.84 -26.17
C SER A 458 6.06 -28.01 -26.23
N LYS A 459 7.35 -27.75 -26.02
CA LYS A 459 8.39 -28.80 -25.97
C LYS A 459 8.29 -29.63 -24.70
N GLY A 460 8.00 -29.03 -23.54
CA GLY A 460 7.80 -29.78 -22.30
C GLY A 460 6.70 -30.84 -22.42
N LEU A 461 5.54 -30.46 -22.97
CA LEU A 461 4.45 -31.40 -23.25
C LEU A 461 4.83 -32.46 -24.30
N PHE A 462 5.52 -32.06 -25.36
CA PHE A 462 5.97 -32.99 -26.41
C PHE A 462 6.94 -34.05 -25.85
N LEU A 463 7.94 -33.65 -25.06
CA LEU A 463 8.90 -34.57 -24.45
C LEU A 463 8.24 -35.47 -23.41
N TYR A 464 7.30 -34.94 -22.62
CA TYR A 464 6.54 -35.73 -21.64
C TYR A 464 5.71 -36.83 -22.33
N LEU A 465 5.00 -36.50 -23.41
CA LEU A 465 4.25 -37.47 -24.20
C LEU A 465 5.18 -38.49 -24.87
N ALA A 466 6.28 -38.04 -25.48
CA ALA A 466 7.25 -38.93 -26.11
C ALA A 466 7.87 -39.91 -25.10
N GLN A 467 8.22 -39.45 -23.88
CA GLN A 467 8.73 -40.32 -22.81
C GLN A 467 7.69 -41.36 -22.36
N LYS A 468 6.43 -40.96 -22.23
CA LYS A 468 5.35 -41.88 -21.86
C LYS A 468 5.15 -42.95 -22.94
N ASP A 469 5.07 -42.54 -24.20
CA ASP A 469 4.86 -43.45 -25.34
C ASP A 469 6.08 -44.36 -25.55
N ASN A 470 7.31 -43.84 -25.34
CA ASN A 470 8.54 -44.64 -25.37
C ASN A 470 8.54 -45.76 -24.31
N LYS A 471 8.07 -45.50 -23.09
CA LYS A 471 7.96 -46.54 -22.05
C LYS A 471 6.96 -47.63 -22.43
N VAL A 472 5.81 -47.26 -22.99
CA VAL A 472 4.79 -48.21 -23.46
C VAL A 472 5.32 -49.03 -24.64
N PHE A 473 6.07 -48.41 -25.55
CA PHE A 473 6.73 -49.11 -26.65
C PHE A 473 7.77 -50.11 -26.13
N MET A 474 8.66 -49.71 -25.22
CA MET A 474 9.69 -50.60 -24.67
C MET A 474 9.10 -51.80 -23.92
N SER A 475 7.99 -51.63 -23.19
CA SER A 475 7.31 -52.75 -22.53
C SER A 475 6.64 -53.70 -23.52
N ALA A 476 6.09 -53.20 -24.63
CA ALA A 476 5.54 -54.02 -25.70
C ALA A 476 6.66 -54.74 -26.50
N TYR A 477 7.78 -54.06 -26.75
CA TYR A 477 8.93 -54.62 -27.45
C TYR A 477 9.60 -55.75 -26.65
N GLY A 478 9.75 -55.58 -25.33
CA GLY A 478 10.32 -56.60 -24.45
C GLY A 478 9.53 -57.92 -24.38
N GLN A 479 8.27 -57.94 -24.81
CA GLN A 479 7.42 -59.14 -24.80
C GLN A 479 7.45 -59.93 -26.13
N GLN A 480 8.01 -59.36 -27.19
CA GLN A 480 8.03 -59.99 -28.51
C GLN A 480 9.34 -60.76 -28.71
N LYS A 481 9.25 -62.02 -29.16
CA LYS A 481 10.42 -62.86 -29.48
C LYS A 481 10.98 -62.62 -30.88
N GLU A 482 10.19 -62.04 -31.78
CA GLU A 482 10.56 -61.85 -33.19
C GLU A 482 10.79 -60.37 -33.49
N ILE A 483 11.90 -60.07 -34.19
CA ILE A 483 12.35 -58.69 -34.48
C ILE A 483 11.29 -57.88 -35.24
N MET A 484 10.42 -58.52 -36.03
CA MET A 484 9.35 -57.88 -36.82
C MET A 484 7.92 -58.14 -36.27
N GLY A 485 7.79 -58.60 -35.03
CA GLY A 485 6.49 -59.00 -34.44
C GLY A 485 5.50 -57.84 -34.21
N LEU A 486 5.98 -56.60 -34.13
CA LEU A 486 5.12 -55.43 -33.91
C LEU A 486 4.55 -54.88 -35.23
N ASN A 487 3.66 -55.64 -35.88
CA ASN A 487 2.82 -55.18 -37.01
C ASN A 487 1.47 -54.60 -36.52
N GLY A 488 1.42 -54.00 -35.34
CA GLY A 488 0.21 -53.46 -34.71
C GLY A 488 -0.05 -51.99 -35.09
N ASN A 489 -1.32 -51.67 -35.41
CA ASN A 489 -1.86 -50.36 -35.80
C ASN A 489 -1.00 -49.14 -35.43
N SER A 490 -0.45 -48.51 -36.46
CA SER A 490 0.39 -47.30 -36.46
C SER A 490 -0.26 -46.04 -35.85
N SER A 491 -1.43 -46.13 -35.19
CA SER A 491 -2.11 -45.01 -34.55
C SER A 491 -1.79 -44.85 -33.07
N GLU A 492 -1.37 -45.90 -32.36
CA GLU A 492 -1.10 -45.83 -30.91
C GLU A 492 0.30 -45.30 -30.57
N PHE A 493 1.26 -45.35 -31.51
CA PHE A 493 2.68 -45.02 -31.26
C PHE A 493 3.24 -43.84 -32.08
N GLN A 494 2.38 -43.01 -32.71
CA GLN A 494 2.81 -41.98 -33.68
C GLN A 494 3.77 -40.91 -33.13
N ASN A 495 3.76 -40.67 -31.82
CA ASN A 495 4.61 -39.66 -31.18
C ASN A 495 5.88 -40.26 -30.51
N SER A 496 6.07 -41.58 -30.55
CA SER A 496 7.26 -42.23 -30.00
C SER A 496 8.45 -42.07 -30.95
N SER A 497 9.56 -41.56 -30.43
CA SER A 497 10.83 -41.47 -31.18
C SER A 497 11.43 -42.85 -31.42
N LEU A 498 11.31 -43.78 -30.47
CA LEU A 498 11.79 -45.16 -30.57
C LEU A 498 11.05 -45.94 -31.66
N TYR A 499 9.72 -45.84 -31.72
CA TYR A 499 8.93 -46.50 -32.75
C TYR A 499 9.31 -46.06 -34.16
N ARG A 500 9.65 -44.79 -34.35
CA ARG A 500 10.05 -44.27 -35.67
C ARG A 500 11.40 -44.83 -36.13
N ILE A 501 12.36 -44.98 -35.23
CA ILE A 501 13.66 -45.64 -35.51
C ILE A 501 13.44 -47.14 -35.78
N TYR A 502 12.65 -47.81 -34.94
CA TYR A 502 12.30 -49.23 -35.12
C TYR A 502 11.61 -49.50 -36.46
N HIS A 503 10.62 -48.69 -36.84
CA HIS A 503 9.91 -48.86 -38.10
C HIS A 503 10.84 -48.64 -39.30
N THR A 504 11.74 -47.65 -39.24
CA THR A 504 12.74 -47.42 -40.28
C THR A 504 13.67 -48.63 -40.41
N GLY A 505 14.15 -49.18 -39.29
CA GLY A 505 14.95 -50.41 -39.29
C GLY A 505 14.21 -51.63 -39.84
N CYS A 506 12.94 -51.82 -39.46
CA CYS A 506 12.12 -52.91 -39.98
C CYS A 506 11.81 -52.77 -41.48
N GLU A 507 11.65 -51.56 -42.00
CA GLU A 507 11.49 -51.33 -43.44
C GLU A 507 12.75 -51.69 -44.22
N THR A 508 13.93 -51.30 -43.72
CA THR A 508 15.22 -51.69 -44.31
C THR A 508 15.38 -53.21 -44.32
N LEU A 509 15.09 -53.89 -43.20
CA LEU A 509 15.10 -55.34 -43.10
C LEU A 509 14.10 -56.00 -44.07
N LYS A 510 12.88 -55.46 -44.19
CA LYS A 510 11.87 -55.98 -45.14
C LYS A 510 12.30 -55.81 -46.59
N GLN A 511 12.92 -54.69 -46.96
CA GLN A 511 13.46 -54.49 -48.31
C GLN A 511 14.57 -55.49 -48.63
N TRP A 512 15.37 -55.88 -47.64
CA TRP A 512 16.48 -56.83 -47.82
C TRP A 512 16.02 -58.28 -47.82
N ILE A 513 14.95 -58.61 -47.09
CA ILE A 513 14.33 -59.92 -47.09
C ILE A 513 13.42 -60.11 -48.32
N GLY A 514 12.82 -59.03 -48.83
CA GLY A 514 11.86 -59.04 -49.94
C GLY A 514 12.44 -59.03 -51.35
N ASN A 515 13.77 -58.89 -51.53
CA ASN A 515 14.43 -59.04 -52.83
C ASN A 515 14.82 -60.51 -53.07
N PRO A 516 14.18 -61.22 -54.02
CA PRO A 516 14.44 -62.63 -54.29
C PRO A 516 15.47 -62.78 -55.42
N GLU A 517 16.76 -62.59 -55.11
CA GLU A 517 17.84 -63.13 -55.95
C GLU A 517 18.45 -64.38 -55.28
N PRO A 518 18.92 -65.37 -56.07
CA PRO A 518 19.28 -66.69 -55.55
C PRO A 518 20.55 -66.60 -54.69
N ARG A 519 20.42 -66.90 -53.39
CA ARG A 519 21.48 -66.82 -52.38
C ARG A 519 22.34 -68.10 -52.36
N PRO A 520 23.67 -67.99 -52.38
CA PRO A 520 24.54 -68.78 -51.53
C PRO A 520 24.82 -68.00 -50.23
N GLU A 521 24.39 -68.56 -49.10
CA GLU A 521 24.96 -68.39 -47.75
C GLU A 521 25.11 -66.97 -47.14
N GLY A 522 24.28 -66.68 -46.13
CA GLY A 522 24.59 -65.74 -45.05
C GLY A 522 24.55 -64.25 -45.40
N LEU A 523 24.24 -63.41 -44.41
CA LEU A 523 24.39 -61.97 -44.56
C LEU A 523 25.88 -61.60 -44.49
N THR A 524 26.40 -61.01 -45.55
CA THR A 524 27.76 -60.45 -45.55
C THR A 524 27.86 -59.36 -44.48
N SER A 525 28.95 -59.30 -43.71
CA SER A 525 29.23 -58.29 -42.67
C SER A 525 28.93 -56.85 -43.11
N LYS A 526 29.17 -56.54 -44.39
CA LYS A 526 28.87 -55.27 -45.06
C LYS A 526 27.39 -54.83 -44.96
N ASN A 527 26.46 -55.78 -44.93
CA ASN A 527 25.03 -55.50 -44.80
C ASN A 527 24.67 -55.13 -43.35
N VAL A 528 25.25 -55.80 -42.35
CA VAL A 528 25.03 -55.43 -40.93
C VAL A 528 25.58 -54.03 -40.64
N GLU A 529 26.75 -53.68 -41.20
CA GLU A 529 27.32 -52.34 -41.11
C GLU A 529 26.41 -51.28 -41.74
N ASN A 530 25.88 -51.55 -42.94
CA ASN A 530 24.94 -50.65 -43.63
C ASN A 530 23.63 -50.46 -42.85
N PHE A 531 23.14 -51.49 -42.14
CA PHE A 531 21.95 -51.39 -41.29
C PHE A 531 22.20 -50.51 -40.06
N LYS A 532 23.32 -50.73 -39.35
CA LYS A 532 23.73 -49.90 -38.21
C LYS A 532 23.88 -48.43 -38.63
N ALA A 533 24.51 -48.17 -39.78
CA ALA A 533 24.64 -46.82 -40.33
C ALA A 533 23.29 -46.13 -40.60
N GLN A 534 22.26 -46.87 -41.03
CA GLN A 534 20.91 -46.31 -41.24
C GLN A 534 20.20 -46.01 -39.91
N LEU A 535 20.36 -46.85 -38.90
CA LEU A 535 19.83 -46.59 -37.56
C LEU A 535 20.51 -45.37 -36.90
N GLU A 536 21.82 -45.25 -37.03
CA GLU A 536 22.59 -44.09 -36.58
C GLU A 536 22.12 -42.80 -37.27
N LYS A 537 21.87 -42.85 -38.58
CA LYS A 537 21.26 -41.72 -39.30
C LYS A 537 19.90 -41.34 -38.71
N GLY A 538 19.05 -42.33 -38.42
CA GLY A 538 17.75 -42.10 -37.76
C GLY A 538 17.87 -41.47 -36.38
N LEU A 539 18.87 -41.91 -35.58
CA LEU A 539 19.19 -41.34 -34.27
C LEU A 539 19.61 -39.87 -34.37
N ILE A 540 20.47 -39.53 -35.34
CA ILE A 540 20.94 -38.16 -35.57
C ILE A 540 19.77 -37.26 -35.99
N ASP A 541 18.93 -37.71 -36.92
CA ASP A 541 17.77 -36.95 -37.39
C ASP A 541 16.76 -36.68 -36.27
N GLU A 542 16.52 -37.66 -35.40
CA GLU A 542 15.59 -37.49 -34.29
C GLU A 542 16.19 -36.60 -33.19
N THR A 543 17.49 -36.72 -32.92
CA THR A 543 18.22 -35.81 -32.00
C THR A 543 18.16 -34.37 -32.50
N ARG A 544 18.29 -34.12 -33.81
CA ARG A 544 18.15 -32.80 -34.41
C ARG A 544 16.73 -32.22 -34.20
N LYS A 545 15.69 -33.03 -34.37
CA LYS A 545 14.29 -32.61 -34.13
C LYS A 545 14.03 -32.30 -32.65
N LEU A 546 14.62 -33.07 -31.74
CA LEU A 546 14.52 -32.83 -30.30
C LEU A 546 15.14 -31.47 -29.94
N ASN A 547 16.33 -31.17 -30.45
CA ASN A 547 17.05 -29.91 -30.20
C ASN A 547 16.48 -28.68 -30.92
N THR A 548 15.63 -28.86 -31.93
CA THR A 548 14.99 -27.73 -32.62
C THR A 548 14.21 -26.88 -31.61
N TRP A 549 14.28 -25.54 -31.74
CA TRP A 549 13.68 -24.52 -30.85
C TRP A 549 14.40 -24.24 -29.53
N LEU A 550 15.36 -25.06 -29.08
CA LEU A 550 16.17 -24.73 -27.89
C LEU A 550 16.99 -23.46 -28.08
N VAL A 551 17.35 -23.12 -29.33
CA VAL A 551 18.05 -21.88 -29.68
C VAL A 551 17.28 -20.63 -29.23
N VAL A 552 15.94 -20.64 -29.31
CA VAL A 552 15.12 -19.48 -28.89
C VAL A 552 15.26 -19.21 -27.39
N LEU A 553 15.32 -20.28 -26.59
CA LEU A 553 15.57 -20.16 -25.14
C LEU A 553 16.98 -19.63 -24.87
N SER A 554 17.98 -20.11 -25.61
CA SER A 554 19.35 -19.60 -25.50
C SER A 554 19.44 -18.11 -25.86
N MET A 555 18.73 -17.66 -26.90
CA MET A 555 18.64 -16.24 -27.26
C MET A 555 17.94 -15.40 -26.20
N ALA A 556 16.93 -15.93 -25.50
CA ALA A 556 16.29 -15.23 -24.40
C ALA A 556 17.20 -15.13 -23.17
N ILE A 557 18.00 -16.17 -22.87
CA ILE A 557 18.94 -16.20 -21.75
C ILE A 557 20.06 -15.18 -21.92
N SER A 558 20.69 -15.14 -23.10
CA SER A 558 21.78 -14.19 -23.36
C SER A 558 21.26 -12.82 -23.78
N GLY A 559 20.25 -12.76 -24.64
CA GLY A 559 19.73 -11.51 -25.20
C GLY A 559 18.88 -10.69 -24.23
N GLY A 560 18.14 -11.34 -23.31
CA GLY A 560 17.28 -10.66 -22.34
C GLY A 560 18.04 -9.65 -21.46
N PRO A 561 19.12 -10.05 -20.77
CA PRO A 561 19.90 -9.14 -19.92
C PRO A 561 20.58 -8.02 -20.72
N PHE A 562 21.06 -8.30 -21.94
CA PHE A 562 21.69 -7.27 -22.78
C PHE A 562 20.68 -6.23 -23.30
N LEU A 563 19.46 -6.65 -23.64
CA LEU A 563 18.38 -5.71 -23.98
C LEU A 563 17.99 -4.86 -22.77
N GLY A 564 17.91 -5.46 -21.57
CA GLY A 564 17.67 -4.72 -20.33
C GLY A 564 18.75 -3.66 -20.07
N LEU A 565 20.03 -4.04 -20.22
CA LEU A 565 21.18 -3.15 -20.06
C LEU A 565 21.14 -1.99 -21.07
N LEU A 566 20.80 -2.26 -22.33
CA LEU A 566 20.61 -1.24 -23.36
C LEU A 566 19.55 -0.20 -22.94
N GLY A 567 18.44 -0.67 -22.37
CA GLY A 567 17.38 0.21 -21.84
C GLY A 567 17.88 1.12 -20.72
N THR A 568 18.68 0.60 -19.78
CA THR A 568 19.28 1.43 -18.72
C THR A 568 20.20 2.51 -19.28
N VAL A 569 21.08 2.16 -20.21
CA VAL A 569 22.06 3.11 -20.77
C VAL A 569 21.34 4.21 -21.53
N TRP A 570 20.33 3.85 -22.34
CA TRP A 570 19.54 4.81 -23.09
C TRP A 570 18.69 5.72 -22.18
N GLY A 571 18.04 5.16 -21.16
CA GLY A 571 17.20 5.92 -20.23
C GLY A 571 17.99 6.93 -19.41
N VAL A 572 19.16 6.52 -18.88
CA VAL A 572 20.07 7.42 -18.15
C VAL A 572 20.61 8.50 -19.07
N MET A 573 20.98 8.17 -20.32
CA MET A 573 21.43 9.15 -21.31
C MET A 573 20.36 10.22 -21.59
N ASN A 574 19.11 9.83 -21.82
CA ASN A 574 18.01 10.78 -22.05
C ASN A 574 17.69 11.62 -20.82
N THR A 575 17.80 11.04 -19.62
CA THR A 575 17.58 11.80 -18.36
C THR A 575 18.64 12.91 -18.19
N PHE A 576 19.91 12.63 -18.51
CA PHE A 576 20.96 13.65 -18.47
C PHE A 576 20.85 14.67 -19.61
N ALA A 577 20.37 14.28 -20.80
CA ALA A 577 20.14 15.20 -21.90
C ALA A 577 19.02 16.22 -21.56
N ALA A 578 17.92 15.77 -20.97
CA ALA A 578 16.83 16.64 -20.53
C ALA A 578 17.27 17.64 -19.46
N MET A 579 18.13 17.22 -18.52
CA MET A 579 18.72 18.11 -17.52
C MET A 579 19.61 19.19 -18.18
N ALA A 580 20.38 18.83 -19.19
CA ALA A 580 21.22 19.78 -19.92
C ALA A 580 20.41 20.84 -20.68
N GLU A 581 19.21 20.48 -21.17
CA GLU A 581 18.29 21.44 -21.81
C GLU A 581 17.58 22.35 -20.79
N ALA A 582 17.25 21.83 -19.60
CA ALA A 582 16.56 22.59 -18.56
C ALA A 582 17.44 23.64 -17.86
N GLY A 583 18.77 23.49 -17.92
CA GLY A 583 19.72 24.48 -17.38
C GLY A 583 19.79 24.54 -15.84
N GLU A 584 19.02 23.73 -15.13
CA GLU A 584 18.98 23.69 -13.67
C GLU A 584 19.19 22.25 -13.15
N ALA A 585 20.14 22.10 -12.23
CA ALA A 585 20.51 20.80 -11.67
C ALA A 585 19.58 20.42 -10.49
N ASN A 586 18.36 20.00 -10.80
CA ASN A 586 17.43 19.49 -9.79
C ASN A 586 17.49 17.94 -9.70
N ILE A 587 18.01 17.41 -8.59
CA ILE A 587 18.13 15.98 -8.33
C ILE A 587 16.75 15.28 -8.31
N MET A 588 15.71 15.98 -7.85
CA MET A 588 14.34 15.45 -7.81
C MET A 588 13.77 15.21 -9.22
N ALA A 589 14.20 15.98 -10.22
CA ALA A 589 13.77 15.81 -11.61
C ALA A 589 14.43 14.59 -12.29
N ILE A 590 15.60 14.15 -11.80
CA ILE A 590 16.39 13.05 -12.39
C ILE A 590 15.98 11.69 -11.81
N ALA A 591 15.58 11.66 -10.52
CA ALA A 591 15.29 10.43 -9.79
C ALA A 591 14.27 9.51 -10.50
N PRO A 592 13.14 10.01 -11.06
CA PRO A 592 12.20 9.16 -11.79
C PRO A 592 12.79 8.56 -13.08
N GLY A 593 13.60 9.32 -13.82
CA GLY A 593 14.21 8.87 -15.07
C GLY A 593 15.23 7.75 -14.86
N VAL A 594 16.06 7.86 -13.81
CA VAL A 594 17.03 6.82 -13.44
C VAL A 594 16.33 5.57 -12.90
N ALA A 595 15.31 5.72 -12.05
CA ALA A 595 14.53 4.60 -11.54
C ALA A 595 13.82 3.83 -12.67
N SER A 596 13.26 4.54 -13.64
CA SER A 596 12.69 3.96 -14.85
C SER A 596 13.74 3.19 -15.65
N ALA A 597 14.91 3.78 -15.89
CA ALA A 597 16.00 3.14 -16.60
C ALA A 597 16.40 1.82 -15.93
N LEU A 598 16.58 1.81 -14.60
CA LEU A 598 16.93 0.60 -13.84
C LEU A 598 15.87 -0.51 -13.96
N SER A 599 14.59 -0.14 -14.08
CA SER A 599 13.50 -1.11 -14.22
C SER A 599 13.62 -1.98 -15.48
N THR A 600 14.14 -1.45 -16.60
CA THR A 600 14.28 -2.23 -17.86
C THR A 600 15.25 -3.40 -17.69
N THR A 601 16.30 -3.22 -16.88
CA THR A 601 17.27 -4.28 -16.56
C THR A 601 16.64 -5.35 -15.68
N VAL A 602 15.84 -4.96 -14.69
CA VAL A 602 15.07 -5.90 -13.87
C VAL A 602 14.13 -6.74 -14.75
N PHE A 603 13.42 -6.12 -15.69
CA PHE A 603 12.61 -6.85 -16.66
C PHE A 603 13.43 -7.82 -17.52
N GLY A 604 14.61 -7.42 -17.99
CA GLY A 604 15.52 -8.31 -18.72
C GLY A 604 15.89 -9.57 -17.94
N LEU A 605 16.16 -9.42 -16.63
CA LEU A 605 16.45 -10.54 -15.74
C LEU A 605 15.22 -11.41 -15.48
N ILE A 606 14.05 -10.81 -15.27
CA ILE A 606 12.78 -11.54 -15.10
C ILE A 606 12.46 -12.41 -16.32
N VAL A 607 12.83 -11.98 -17.53
CA VAL A 607 12.67 -12.80 -18.75
C VAL A 607 13.74 -13.88 -18.86
N ALA A 608 14.98 -13.59 -18.50
CA ALA A 608 16.11 -14.50 -18.67
C ALA A 608 16.12 -15.67 -17.67
N ILE A 609 15.76 -15.42 -16.41
CA ILE A 609 15.84 -16.43 -15.33
C ILE A 609 14.92 -17.64 -15.62
N PRO A 610 13.62 -17.47 -15.92
CA PRO A 610 12.76 -18.61 -16.26
C PRO A 610 13.21 -19.32 -17.54
N ALA A 611 13.73 -18.58 -18.53
CA ALA A 611 14.26 -19.16 -19.76
C ALA A 611 15.46 -20.07 -19.47
N LEU A 612 16.34 -19.70 -18.54
CA LEU A 612 17.50 -20.49 -18.11
C LEU A 612 17.07 -21.82 -17.48
N PHE A 613 16.15 -21.77 -16.52
CA PHE A 613 15.64 -22.99 -15.89
C PHE A 613 14.90 -23.89 -16.88
N GLY A 614 14.10 -23.30 -17.78
CA GLY A 614 13.41 -24.01 -18.84
C GLY A 614 14.37 -24.70 -19.81
N TYR A 615 15.40 -24.00 -20.27
CA TYR A 615 16.44 -24.56 -21.14
C TYR A 615 17.16 -25.73 -20.48
N ASN A 616 17.63 -25.55 -19.23
CA ASN A 616 18.35 -26.60 -18.51
C ASN A 616 17.48 -27.84 -18.31
N TYR A 617 16.21 -27.66 -17.93
CA TYR A 617 15.26 -28.77 -17.78
C TYR A 617 15.05 -29.54 -19.10
N LEU A 618 14.77 -28.83 -20.19
CA LEU A 618 14.55 -29.44 -21.50
C LEU A 618 15.81 -30.12 -22.04
N ALA A 619 16.99 -29.50 -21.87
CA ALA A 619 18.27 -30.05 -22.31
C ALA A 619 18.59 -31.38 -21.60
N VAL A 620 18.39 -31.46 -20.29
CA VAL A 620 18.55 -32.70 -19.52
C VAL A 620 17.58 -33.79 -20.01
N LYS A 621 16.31 -33.43 -20.25
CA LYS A 621 15.29 -34.37 -20.73
C LYS A 621 15.57 -34.89 -22.14
N ILE A 622 16.06 -34.02 -23.03
CA ILE A 622 16.46 -34.40 -24.39
C ILE A 622 17.68 -35.32 -24.32
N LYS A 623 18.69 -35.00 -23.50
CA LYS A 623 19.86 -35.86 -23.32
C LYS A 623 19.48 -37.26 -22.84
N ALA A 624 18.58 -37.37 -21.86
CA ALA A 624 18.08 -38.66 -21.39
C ALA A 624 17.39 -39.46 -22.52
N LEU A 625 16.51 -38.81 -23.29
CA LEU A 625 15.88 -39.45 -24.45
C LEU A 625 16.87 -39.86 -25.55
N THR A 626 17.91 -39.07 -25.80
CA THR A 626 18.96 -39.42 -26.76
C THR A 626 19.75 -40.65 -26.31
N ILE A 627 20.04 -40.78 -25.02
CA ILE A 627 20.68 -41.97 -24.45
C ILE A 627 19.78 -43.20 -24.60
N ASP A 628 18.48 -43.07 -24.29
CA ASP A 628 17.52 -44.17 -24.47
C ASP A 628 17.46 -44.62 -25.94
N LEU A 629 17.50 -43.67 -26.89
CA LEU A 629 17.51 -43.96 -28.32
C LEU A 629 18.82 -44.64 -28.76
N SER A 630 19.99 -44.21 -28.25
CA SER A 630 21.27 -44.84 -28.61
C SER A 630 21.35 -46.27 -28.10
N VAL A 631 20.96 -46.51 -26.84
CA VAL A 631 20.90 -47.86 -26.26
C VAL A 631 19.97 -48.76 -27.07
N PHE A 632 18.81 -48.24 -27.50
CA PHE A 632 17.88 -49.00 -28.34
C PHE A 632 18.44 -49.32 -29.72
N VAL A 633 19.15 -48.38 -30.36
CA VAL A 633 19.82 -48.62 -31.65
C VAL A 633 20.87 -49.72 -31.52
N ASP A 634 21.67 -49.70 -30.46
CA ASP A 634 22.68 -50.73 -30.19
C ASP A 634 22.04 -52.10 -29.94
N GLU A 635 21.00 -52.16 -29.10
CA GLU A 635 20.28 -53.41 -28.80
C GLU A 635 19.61 -54.00 -30.05
N LEU A 636 19.00 -53.16 -30.89
CA LEU A 636 18.40 -53.57 -32.16
C LEU A 636 19.49 -54.06 -33.14
N GLY A 637 20.62 -53.37 -33.21
CA GLY A 637 21.77 -53.77 -34.01
C GLY A 637 22.33 -55.12 -33.60
N LEU A 638 22.51 -55.37 -32.30
CA LEU A 638 22.97 -56.65 -31.74
C LEU A 638 21.98 -57.78 -32.01
N LYS A 639 20.67 -57.56 -31.78
CA LYS A 639 19.64 -58.57 -32.05
C LYS A 639 19.61 -59.00 -33.51
N VAL A 640 19.80 -58.05 -34.44
CA VAL A 640 19.89 -58.37 -35.88
C VAL A 640 21.14 -59.17 -36.17
N ASP A 641 22.29 -58.82 -35.60
CA ASP A 641 23.56 -59.55 -35.76
C ASP A 641 23.47 -60.99 -35.21
N GLU A 642 22.85 -61.19 -34.04
CA GLU A 642 22.65 -62.54 -33.47
C GLU A 642 21.70 -63.40 -34.29
N THR A 643 20.60 -62.82 -34.79
CA THR A 643 19.54 -63.58 -35.49
C THR A 643 19.94 -63.90 -36.93
N TYR A 644 20.72 -63.02 -37.56
CA TYR A 644 20.98 -63.07 -38.99
C TYR A 644 22.46 -63.13 -39.37
N GLY A 645 23.37 -62.77 -38.45
CA GLY A 645 24.83 -62.82 -38.63
C GLY A 645 25.45 -64.20 -38.34
N ARG A 646 24.65 -65.19 -37.91
CA ARG A 646 25.15 -66.56 -37.71
C ARG A 646 25.19 -67.33 -39.03
N ASN A 647 26.26 -67.09 -39.80
CA ASN A 647 26.97 -68.04 -40.65
C ASN A 647 28.29 -67.37 -41.09
N SER A 648 29.27 -67.35 -40.19
CA SER A 648 30.69 -67.25 -40.52
C SER A 648 31.37 -68.52 -40.04
#